data_AF-A0A944KNA3-F1
#
_entry.id   AF-A0A944KNA3-F1
#
_cell.length_a   1.000
_cell.length_b   1.000
_cell.length_c   1.000
_cell.angle_alpha   90.00
_cell.angle_beta   90.00
_cell.angle_gamma   90.00
#
_symmetry.space_group_name_H-M   'P 1'
#
loop_
_entity.id
_entity.type
_entity.pdbx_description
1 polymer ?
#
loop_
_entity_poly.entity_id
_entity_poly.type
_entity_poly.pdbx_seq_one_letter_code
_entity_poly.pdbx_strand_id
1 'polypeptide(L)'
;MSETASKKTAENRPRLLLMDGHSLAYRAFFALPAENFTTASGQPTNAIYGFASMLANTLRDESPTHFAVAFDVSRKTWRSADFPEYKANRSKTPDEFKGQVELIGELLDTMNAERFAVDGFEADDIIATLATQAEAAGFDVLIVTGDRDSFQLVSDHVTVLYPTKGVSELTRFTPAKVEEKYGLTPAQYPDFAALRGDPSDNLPGIPGVGEKTATKWINQFGSFAELVERADEVKGKVGQALRDHLESVKLNRHLTELVRDVELPKTVADLERAPYDRSALKGFLEVLEIRNPSLRERLLFVDPGAEEEEAPAPDAGVQLDGTVLGAGEVAAWLEQHGGQPLGVATVATWALGVGNVSEVALAAADGKAAWFDTTQLDESDEQAFAAWLADPARPKIMHNAKDALRVFPEHGWHITGITMDTALAAYLVKPGRRSFALDALSVEYLHRELAPAAADGQLAFGTDEQAEADALMAQARAVLDLGEAFGEKLKEVGATELLHDVELPTSLLLAQMERHGISADRAHLEAMEQQFAAAVQQAVKEAHASVGHEFNLGSPKQLQEVFFAELNLPKTKKTKTGYTTDADALAWLAAQTEHELPVIMLRHREQARLRSTVEGLIKTIAADGRIHTTFSQTVAATGRLSSTDPNLQNVPVRTDEGRAIRRGFVVGEGFESLMTADYSQIELRVMAHLSEDEGLIEAFTSGEDLHTTVASQVFGVERSAVDAEMRRKIKAMSYGLAYGLSAFGLSQQLNIDAGEARALMDTYFERFGGVRDYLRRVVDEARATGYTATMLGRRRYLPDLNSDNRQRREAAERMALNAPIQGTAADIVKVAMLNVGRALTEAGLNTRMLLQVHDEIVLELAPGERERVEEIVRREMAGAVSLRAPLDVSVGVGADWESAAH
;
A
#
# COMPACT_ATOMS: atom_id res chain seq x y z
N MET A 1 16.16 -46.05 -8.62
CA MET A 1 16.91 -46.13 -9.89
C MET A 1 16.11 -47.00 -10.85
N SER A 2 15.97 -46.56 -12.12
CA SER A 2 15.25 -47.23 -13.23
C SER A 2 13.79 -46.82 -13.52
N GLU A 3 13.46 -45.52 -13.49
CA GLU A 3 12.29 -45.03 -14.25
C GLU A 3 12.38 -43.58 -14.77
N THR A 4 13.57 -42.97 -14.74
CA THR A 4 13.80 -41.59 -15.25
C THR A 4 14.65 -41.54 -16.52
N ALA A 5 14.94 -42.69 -17.15
CA ALA A 5 15.85 -42.77 -18.29
C ALA A 5 15.18 -42.85 -19.68
N SER A 6 13.88 -42.58 -19.81
CA SER A 6 13.16 -42.74 -21.10
C SER A 6 12.33 -41.54 -21.52
N LYS A 7 12.91 -40.33 -21.51
CA LYS A 7 12.37 -39.17 -22.26
C LYS A 7 13.43 -38.21 -22.80
N LYS A 8 14.65 -38.71 -23.07
CA LYS A 8 15.60 -38.03 -23.96
C LYS A 8 15.38 -38.56 -25.38
N THR A 9 14.52 -37.87 -26.15
CA THR A 9 14.55 -37.75 -27.63
C THR A 9 13.30 -37.00 -28.10
N ALA A 10 13.37 -35.67 -28.12
CA ALA A 10 12.78 -34.82 -29.14
C ALA A 10 13.79 -33.68 -29.32
N GLU A 11 14.36 -33.55 -30.52
CA GLU A 11 15.34 -32.51 -30.85
C GLU A 11 14.72 -31.13 -30.57
N ASN A 12 15.39 -30.29 -29.77
CA ASN A 12 14.89 -28.96 -29.36
C ASN A 12 14.77 -28.05 -30.60
N ARG A 13 13.58 -27.99 -31.23
CA ARG A 13 13.27 -26.99 -32.25
C ARG A 13 13.29 -25.59 -31.61
N PRO A 14 13.90 -24.59 -32.26
CA PRO A 14 13.91 -23.23 -31.74
C PRO A 14 12.49 -22.68 -31.70
N ARG A 15 12.18 -21.91 -30.65
CA ARG A 15 10.86 -21.37 -30.40
C ARG A 15 10.84 -19.86 -30.62
N LEU A 16 9.94 -19.41 -31.50
CA LEU A 16 9.69 -18.00 -31.79
C LEU A 16 8.40 -17.54 -31.14
N LEU A 17 8.46 -16.48 -30.34
CA LEU A 17 7.30 -15.78 -29.81
C LEU A 17 7.06 -14.49 -30.60
N LEU A 18 5.86 -14.34 -31.17
CA LEU A 18 5.39 -13.15 -31.87
C LEU A 18 4.25 -12.51 -31.07
N MET A 19 4.33 -11.20 -30.85
CA MET A 19 3.26 -10.47 -30.16
C MET A 19 2.69 -9.36 -31.03
N ASP A 20 1.37 -9.26 -31.05
CA ASP A 20 0.65 -8.11 -31.60
C ASP A 20 0.66 -6.95 -30.59
N GLY A 21 1.59 -6.01 -30.77
CA GLY A 21 1.80 -4.91 -29.85
C GLY A 21 0.59 -3.99 -29.73
N HIS A 22 -0.11 -3.70 -30.83
CA HIS A 22 -1.25 -2.77 -30.84
C HIS A 22 -2.47 -3.37 -30.16
N SER A 23 -2.86 -4.60 -30.53
CA SER A 23 -4.02 -5.28 -29.96
C SER A 23 -3.85 -5.55 -28.47
N LEU A 24 -2.64 -5.97 -28.06
CA LEU A 24 -2.34 -6.29 -26.67
C LEU A 24 -2.21 -5.05 -25.79
N ALA A 25 -1.61 -3.96 -26.29
CA ALA A 25 -1.59 -2.68 -25.58
C ALA A 25 -3.01 -2.15 -25.33
N TYR A 26 -3.88 -2.23 -26.33
CA TYR A 26 -5.27 -1.80 -26.21
C TYR A 26 -6.03 -2.66 -25.18
N ARG A 27 -5.84 -3.98 -25.20
CA ARG A 27 -6.42 -4.88 -24.18
C ARG A 27 -5.91 -4.61 -22.79
N ALA A 28 -4.61 -4.37 -22.62
CA ALA A 28 -4.00 -3.99 -21.35
C ALA A 28 -4.59 -2.66 -20.83
N PHE A 29 -4.81 -1.69 -21.70
CA PHE A 29 -5.42 -0.40 -21.36
C PHE A 29 -6.83 -0.55 -20.78
N PHE A 30 -7.69 -1.39 -21.37
CA PHE A 30 -9.06 -1.58 -20.85
C PHE A 30 -9.15 -2.57 -19.69
N ALA A 31 -8.17 -3.46 -19.53
CA ALA A 31 -8.13 -4.41 -18.42
C ALA A 31 -7.72 -3.76 -17.10
N LEU A 32 -6.93 -2.69 -17.15
CA LEU A 32 -6.40 -1.99 -15.97
C LEU A 32 -6.88 -0.54 -15.94
N PRO A 33 -7.43 -0.04 -14.81
CA PRO A 33 -7.92 1.32 -14.73
C PRO A 33 -6.76 2.32 -14.82
N ALA A 34 -6.73 3.15 -15.87
CA ALA A 34 -5.70 4.17 -16.13
C ALA A 34 -5.38 5.03 -14.91
N GLU A 35 -6.40 5.44 -14.18
CA GLU A 35 -6.29 6.28 -13.00
C GLU A 35 -5.56 5.65 -11.79
N ASN A 36 -5.37 4.32 -11.75
CA ASN A 36 -4.55 3.66 -10.73
C ASN A 36 -3.10 3.46 -11.21
N PHE A 37 -2.85 3.65 -12.50
CA PHE A 37 -1.57 3.49 -13.17
C PHE A 37 -1.30 4.74 -14.00
N THR A 38 -1.10 5.85 -13.30
CA THR A 38 -0.70 7.14 -13.87
C THR A 38 0.50 7.62 -13.08
N THR A 39 1.55 8.04 -13.78
CA THR A 39 2.75 8.59 -13.15
C THR A 39 2.45 9.88 -12.39
N ALA A 40 3.42 10.40 -11.63
CA ALA A 40 3.36 11.73 -11.06
C ALA A 40 2.89 12.72 -12.09
N SER A 41 3.59 12.73 -13.23
CA SER A 41 3.51 13.69 -14.31
C SER A 41 2.15 13.75 -15.01
N GLY A 42 1.25 12.81 -14.71
CA GLY A 42 -0.05 12.68 -15.37
C GLY A 42 -0.01 11.80 -16.61
N GLN A 43 1.15 11.25 -16.98
CA GLN A 43 1.28 10.24 -18.03
C GLN A 43 0.62 8.93 -17.58
N PRO A 44 -0.44 8.46 -18.26
CA PRO A 44 -1.03 7.15 -18.00
C PRO A 44 -0.04 6.04 -18.41
N THR A 45 0.03 4.98 -17.60
CA THR A 45 0.96 3.84 -17.75
C THR A 45 0.27 2.48 -17.61
N ASN A 46 -1.06 2.44 -17.52
CA ASN A 46 -1.83 1.20 -17.40
C ASN A 46 -1.60 0.23 -18.57
N ALA A 47 -1.52 0.74 -19.80
CA ALA A 47 -1.29 -0.10 -20.97
C ALA A 47 0.11 -0.71 -20.93
N ILE A 48 1.12 0.10 -20.56
CA ILE A 48 2.52 -0.31 -20.45
C ILE A 48 2.69 -1.35 -19.34
N TYR A 49 2.11 -1.11 -18.17
CA TYR A 49 2.16 -2.03 -17.04
C TYR A 49 1.49 -3.37 -17.36
N GLY A 50 0.29 -3.33 -17.95
CA GLY A 50 -0.44 -4.54 -18.32
C GLY A 50 0.28 -5.34 -19.42
N PHE A 51 0.83 -4.64 -20.41
CA PHE A 51 1.64 -5.25 -21.47
C PHE A 51 2.92 -5.89 -20.90
N ALA A 52 3.68 -5.16 -20.09
CA ALA A 52 4.92 -5.65 -19.47
C ALA A 52 4.68 -6.86 -18.56
N SER A 53 3.58 -6.87 -17.79
CA SER A 53 3.23 -8.00 -16.94
C SER A 53 2.84 -9.24 -17.74
N MET A 54 2.12 -9.06 -18.85
CA MET A 54 1.76 -10.16 -19.74
C MET A 54 3.01 -10.69 -20.45
N LEU A 55 3.85 -9.80 -20.98
CA LEU A 55 5.13 -10.14 -21.61
C LEU A 55 6.02 -10.97 -20.68
N ALA A 56 6.26 -10.49 -19.44
CA ALA A 56 7.07 -11.20 -18.46
C ALA A 56 6.54 -12.61 -18.16
N ASN A 57 5.22 -12.77 -18.00
CA ASN A 57 4.61 -14.07 -17.76
C ASN A 57 4.77 -15.00 -18.98
N THR A 58 4.50 -14.50 -20.19
CA THR A 58 4.60 -15.32 -21.40
C THR A 58 6.03 -15.73 -21.70
N LEU A 59 7.01 -14.84 -21.51
CA LEU A 59 8.43 -15.17 -21.67
C LEU A 59 8.88 -16.22 -20.65
N ARG A 60 8.39 -16.16 -19.41
CA ARG A 60 8.68 -17.15 -18.37
C ARG A 60 8.05 -18.51 -18.66
N ASP A 61 6.77 -18.52 -19.03
CA ASP A 61 6.00 -19.75 -19.15
C ASP A 61 6.35 -20.52 -20.44
N GLU A 62 6.70 -19.79 -21.51
CA GLU A 62 6.98 -20.38 -22.82
C GLU A 62 8.47 -20.48 -23.15
N SER A 63 9.35 -19.81 -22.40
CA SER A 63 10.81 -19.78 -22.57
C SER A 63 11.27 -19.74 -24.04
N PRO A 64 10.82 -18.74 -24.84
CA PRO A 64 11.16 -18.69 -26.24
C PRO A 64 12.63 -18.32 -26.45
N THR A 65 13.23 -18.89 -27.49
CA THR A 65 14.59 -18.56 -27.94
C THR A 65 14.64 -17.28 -28.76
N HIS A 66 13.56 -16.97 -29.48
CA HIS A 66 13.44 -15.84 -30.38
C HIS A 66 12.18 -15.03 -30.06
N PHE A 67 12.21 -13.71 -30.21
CA PHE A 67 11.11 -12.83 -29.83
C PHE A 67 11.00 -11.59 -30.71
N ALA A 68 9.79 -11.25 -31.15
CA ALA A 68 9.50 -9.99 -31.84
C ALA A 68 8.08 -9.47 -31.57
N VAL A 69 7.90 -8.16 -31.75
CA VAL A 69 6.61 -7.48 -31.59
C VAL A 69 6.27 -6.69 -32.86
N ALA A 70 5.04 -6.81 -33.36
CA ALA A 70 4.56 -6.05 -34.51
C ALA A 70 3.59 -4.93 -34.06
N PHE A 71 3.66 -3.77 -34.72
CA PHE A 71 2.80 -2.62 -34.48
C PHE A 71 2.22 -2.06 -35.78
N ASP A 72 1.01 -1.53 -35.73
CA ASP A 72 0.41 -0.74 -36.80
C ASP A 72 1.09 0.64 -36.94
N VAL A 73 1.29 1.12 -38.16
CA VAL A 73 1.92 2.44 -38.42
C VAL A 73 0.90 3.53 -38.77
N SER A 74 -0.16 3.19 -39.52
CA SER A 74 -1.10 4.18 -40.04
C SER A 74 -2.52 3.66 -40.18
N ARG A 75 -3.49 4.59 -40.24
CA ARG A 75 -4.89 4.25 -40.59
C ARG A 75 -5.10 3.99 -42.09
N LYS A 76 -4.07 4.19 -42.92
CA LYS A 76 -4.13 4.04 -44.37
C LYS A 76 -3.35 2.79 -44.78
N THR A 77 -4.06 1.69 -44.85
CA THR A 77 -3.58 0.41 -45.39
C THR A 77 -4.19 0.16 -46.75
N TRP A 78 -3.69 -0.85 -47.48
CA TRP A 78 -4.34 -1.28 -48.72
C TRP A 78 -5.80 -1.67 -48.48
N ARG A 79 -6.14 -2.24 -47.31
CA ARG A 79 -7.51 -2.57 -46.89
C ARG A 79 -8.41 -1.34 -46.85
N SER A 80 -7.93 -0.24 -46.28
CA SER A 80 -8.67 1.03 -46.23
C SER A 80 -8.75 1.76 -47.58
N ALA A 81 -7.85 1.46 -48.51
CA ALA A 81 -7.90 1.98 -49.87
C ALA A 81 -8.94 1.24 -50.72
N ASP A 82 -9.01 -0.09 -50.56
CA ASP A 82 -9.98 -0.96 -51.25
C ASP A 82 -11.39 -0.83 -50.65
N PHE A 83 -11.49 -0.64 -49.33
CA PHE A 83 -12.76 -0.41 -48.63
C PHE A 83 -12.67 0.78 -47.66
N PRO A 84 -13.08 1.99 -48.08
CA PRO A 84 -12.98 3.21 -47.25
C PRO A 84 -13.72 3.16 -45.90
N GLU A 85 -14.71 2.29 -45.76
CA GLU A 85 -15.48 2.09 -44.53
C GLU A 85 -14.83 1.08 -43.57
N TYR A 86 -13.73 0.43 -43.96
CA TYR A 86 -12.97 -0.51 -43.13
C TYR A 86 -12.50 0.16 -41.84
N LYS A 87 -12.82 -0.45 -40.68
CA LYS A 87 -12.53 0.08 -39.33
C LYS A 87 -13.06 1.51 -39.08
N ALA A 88 -13.93 2.06 -39.94
CA ALA A 88 -14.43 3.44 -39.84
C ALA A 88 -15.31 3.69 -38.61
N ASN A 89 -15.95 2.64 -38.08
CA ASN A 89 -16.78 2.68 -36.88
C ASN A 89 -15.98 2.53 -35.57
N ARG A 90 -14.64 2.42 -35.62
CA ARG A 90 -13.81 2.38 -34.40
C ARG A 90 -13.92 3.73 -33.69
N SER A 91 -14.19 3.67 -32.39
CA SER A 91 -14.23 4.86 -31.54
C SER A 91 -12.90 5.60 -31.60
N LYS A 92 -12.95 6.93 -31.44
CA LYS A 92 -11.74 7.75 -31.38
C LYS A 92 -10.86 7.22 -30.24
N THR A 93 -9.60 6.93 -30.55
CA THR A 93 -8.59 6.48 -29.58
C THR A 93 -8.64 7.37 -28.34
N PRO A 94 -8.84 6.79 -27.13
CA PRO A 94 -8.86 7.56 -25.89
C PRO A 94 -7.60 8.41 -25.75
N ASP A 95 -7.75 9.66 -25.30
CA ASP A 95 -6.60 10.57 -25.17
C ASP A 95 -5.55 10.03 -24.18
N GLU A 96 -5.98 9.27 -23.16
CA GLU A 96 -5.11 8.60 -22.18
C GLU A 96 -4.31 7.41 -22.75
N PHE A 97 -4.71 6.87 -23.90
CA PHE A 97 -3.98 5.79 -24.57
C PHE A 97 -2.89 6.33 -25.52
N LYS A 98 -3.01 7.59 -25.95
CA LYS A 98 -2.03 8.22 -26.84
C LYS A 98 -0.67 8.31 -26.15
N GLY A 99 0.40 8.00 -26.90
CA GLY A 99 1.78 7.98 -26.40
C GLY A 99 2.16 6.70 -25.62
N GLN A 100 1.21 5.93 -25.10
CA GLN A 100 1.56 4.68 -24.39
C GLN A 100 2.12 3.60 -25.32
N VAL A 101 1.72 3.56 -26.59
CA VAL A 101 2.27 2.61 -27.57
C VAL A 101 3.74 2.92 -27.88
N GLU A 102 4.10 4.20 -27.98
CA GLU A 102 5.50 4.63 -28.18
C GLU A 102 6.37 4.21 -26.99
N LEU A 103 5.87 4.40 -25.77
CA LEU A 103 6.54 3.96 -24.54
C LEU A 103 6.67 2.43 -24.45
N ILE A 104 5.70 1.65 -24.95
CA ILE A 104 5.88 0.19 -25.07
C ILE A 104 7.02 -0.13 -26.04
N GLY A 105 7.16 0.64 -27.12
CA GLY A 105 8.32 0.56 -28.00
C GLY A 105 9.63 0.82 -27.27
N GLU A 106 9.71 1.88 -26.47
CA GLU A 106 10.89 2.19 -25.65
C GLU A 106 11.21 1.07 -24.63
N LEU A 107 10.18 0.49 -23.99
CA LEU A 107 10.36 -0.68 -23.12
C LEU A 107 11.03 -1.84 -23.86
N LEU A 108 10.52 -2.17 -25.05
CA LEU A 108 11.08 -3.24 -25.90
C LEU A 108 12.51 -2.94 -26.33
N ASP A 109 12.82 -1.67 -26.63
CA ASP A 109 14.18 -1.24 -26.95
C ASP A 109 15.14 -1.49 -25.77
N THR A 110 14.73 -1.23 -24.51
CA THR A 110 15.55 -1.56 -23.32
C THR A 110 15.77 -3.06 -23.12
N MET A 111 14.88 -3.88 -23.66
CA MET A 111 14.97 -5.34 -23.62
C MET A 111 15.71 -5.91 -24.84
N ASN A 112 16.25 -5.05 -25.73
CA ASN A 112 16.84 -5.43 -27.01
C ASN A 112 15.92 -6.34 -27.84
N ALA A 113 14.61 -6.10 -27.77
CA ALA A 113 13.61 -6.86 -28.51
C ALA A 113 13.26 -6.19 -29.84
N GLU A 114 13.22 -6.98 -30.92
CA GLU A 114 12.91 -6.46 -32.25
C GLU A 114 11.44 -6.05 -32.38
N ARG A 115 11.20 -4.83 -32.85
CA ARG A 115 9.87 -4.31 -33.16
C ARG A 115 9.73 -3.94 -34.63
N PHE A 116 8.64 -4.37 -35.23
CA PHE A 116 8.34 -4.15 -36.64
C PHE A 116 7.12 -3.25 -36.81
N ALA A 117 7.22 -2.30 -37.74
CA ALA A 117 6.12 -1.46 -38.14
C ALA A 117 6.35 -1.07 -39.61
N VAL A 118 5.50 -1.54 -40.53
CA VAL A 118 5.68 -1.37 -41.97
C VAL A 118 4.52 -0.57 -42.55
N ASP A 119 4.82 0.50 -43.27
CA ASP A 119 3.81 1.33 -43.91
C ASP A 119 2.96 0.53 -44.91
N GLY A 120 1.65 0.72 -44.85
CA GLY A 120 0.69 0.08 -45.76
C GLY A 120 0.18 -1.29 -45.32
N PHE A 121 0.81 -1.91 -44.32
CA PHE A 121 0.44 -3.21 -43.76
C PHE A 121 0.06 -3.11 -42.27
N GLU A 122 -0.71 -4.07 -41.77
CA GLU A 122 -1.10 -4.17 -40.36
C GLU A 122 -0.15 -5.10 -39.60
N ALA A 123 -0.15 -5.01 -38.27
CA ALA A 123 0.66 -5.88 -37.41
C ALA A 123 0.43 -7.37 -37.70
N ASP A 124 -0.82 -7.76 -38.01
CA ASP A 124 -1.19 -9.13 -38.34
C ASP A 124 -0.51 -9.65 -39.62
N ASP A 125 -0.29 -8.81 -40.63
CA ASP A 125 0.40 -9.19 -41.88
C ASP A 125 1.90 -9.45 -41.62
N ILE A 126 2.50 -8.64 -40.74
CA ILE A 126 3.90 -8.82 -40.33
C ILE A 126 4.04 -10.12 -39.54
N ILE A 127 3.13 -10.38 -38.60
CA ILE A 127 3.10 -11.63 -37.82
C ILE A 127 2.88 -12.83 -38.75
N ALA A 128 1.96 -12.75 -39.70
CA ALA A 128 1.70 -13.81 -40.66
C ALA A 128 2.94 -14.13 -41.52
N THR A 129 3.66 -13.09 -41.93
CA THR A 129 4.92 -13.22 -42.68
C THR A 129 6.00 -13.91 -41.84
N LEU A 130 6.26 -13.42 -40.62
CA LEU A 130 7.28 -14.00 -39.73
C LEU A 130 6.94 -15.42 -39.29
N ALA A 131 5.67 -15.70 -38.99
CA ALA A 131 5.21 -17.05 -38.62
C ALA A 131 5.40 -18.05 -39.76
N THR A 132 5.06 -17.66 -40.98
CA THR A 132 5.22 -18.52 -42.18
C THR A 132 6.70 -18.78 -42.47
N GLN A 133 7.55 -17.75 -42.38
CA GLN A 133 9.00 -17.89 -42.55
C GLN A 133 9.61 -18.79 -41.47
N ALA A 134 9.19 -18.64 -40.21
CA ALA A 134 9.71 -19.39 -39.07
C ALA A 134 9.30 -20.86 -39.13
N GLU A 135 8.05 -21.15 -39.45
CA GLU A 135 7.56 -22.51 -39.66
C GLU A 135 8.34 -23.21 -40.78
N ALA A 136 8.55 -22.53 -41.92
CA ALA A 136 9.37 -23.04 -43.02
C ALA A 136 10.84 -23.26 -42.62
N ALA A 137 11.37 -22.44 -41.70
CA ALA A 137 12.70 -22.57 -41.13
C ALA A 137 12.81 -23.60 -39.98
N GLY A 138 11.71 -24.31 -39.64
CA GLY A 138 11.73 -25.37 -38.64
C GLY A 138 11.52 -24.92 -37.20
N PHE A 139 10.95 -23.73 -36.98
CA PHE A 139 10.63 -23.23 -35.63
C PHE A 139 9.30 -23.79 -35.13
N ASP A 140 9.11 -23.77 -33.81
CA ASP A 140 7.78 -23.75 -33.21
C ASP A 140 7.41 -22.28 -32.92
N VAL A 141 6.27 -21.84 -33.43
CA VAL A 141 5.82 -20.44 -33.37
C VAL A 141 4.65 -20.29 -32.41
N LEU A 142 4.78 -19.32 -31.50
CA LEU A 142 3.72 -18.89 -30.59
C LEU A 142 3.30 -17.47 -30.95
N ILE A 143 2.03 -17.27 -31.31
CA ILE A 143 1.48 -15.96 -31.64
C ILE A 143 0.58 -15.50 -30.50
N VAL A 144 0.93 -14.42 -29.82
CA VAL A 144 0.07 -13.79 -28.81
C VAL A 144 -0.67 -12.64 -29.46
N THR A 145 -1.99 -12.75 -29.57
CA THR A 145 -2.81 -11.68 -30.15
C THR A 145 -4.22 -11.69 -29.58
N GLY A 146 -4.84 -10.52 -29.62
CA GLY A 146 -6.26 -10.33 -29.38
C GLY A 146 -7.13 -10.48 -30.63
N ASP A 147 -6.52 -10.61 -31.81
CA ASP A 147 -7.23 -10.78 -33.07
C ASP A 147 -7.49 -12.27 -33.36
N ARG A 148 -8.66 -12.57 -33.92
CA ARG A 148 -9.03 -13.93 -34.31
C ARG A 148 -8.62 -14.25 -35.73
N ASP A 149 -8.28 -13.27 -36.55
CA ASP A 149 -7.88 -13.49 -37.94
C ASP A 149 -6.58 -14.30 -38.02
N SER A 150 -5.72 -14.18 -37.00
CA SER A 150 -4.53 -15.02 -36.82
C SER A 150 -4.83 -16.52 -36.66
N PHE A 151 -6.08 -16.95 -36.41
CA PHE A 151 -6.42 -18.38 -36.40
C PHE A 151 -6.19 -19.06 -37.75
N GLN A 152 -6.13 -18.29 -38.85
CA GLN A 152 -5.78 -18.82 -40.18
C GLN A 152 -4.32 -19.27 -40.32
N LEU A 153 -3.47 -18.91 -39.34
CA LEU A 153 -2.05 -19.26 -39.29
C LEU A 153 -1.80 -20.51 -38.44
N VAL A 154 -2.81 -20.99 -37.69
CA VAL A 154 -2.66 -22.13 -36.78
C VAL A 154 -2.35 -23.41 -37.55
N SER A 155 -1.28 -24.10 -37.14
CA SER A 155 -0.81 -25.36 -37.71
C SER A 155 -0.28 -26.28 -36.61
N ASP A 156 0.34 -27.40 -36.97
CA ASP A 156 1.01 -28.28 -36.00
C ASP A 156 2.20 -27.59 -35.30
N HIS A 157 2.81 -26.59 -35.95
CA HIS A 157 3.97 -25.85 -35.46
C HIS A 157 3.68 -24.38 -35.14
N VAL A 158 2.48 -23.88 -35.45
CA VAL A 158 2.06 -22.51 -35.13
C VAL A 158 0.85 -22.56 -34.20
N THR A 159 1.01 -22.06 -32.97
CA THR A 159 -0.05 -21.98 -31.96
C THR A 159 -0.38 -20.53 -31.63
N VAL A 160 -1.67 -20.19 -31.62
CA VAL A 160 -2.13 -18.86 -31.17
C VAL A 160 -2.47 -18.90 -29.68
N LEU A 161 -1.90 -17.99 -28.90
CA LEU A 161 -2.20 -17.74 -27.50
C LEU A 161 -3.17 -16.57 -27.40
N TYR A 162 -4.45 -16.87 -27.18
CA TYR A 162 -5.52 -15.87 -27.18
C TYR A 162 -5.99 -15.52 -25.75
N PRO A 163 -6.00 -14.24 -25.33
CA PRO A 163 -6.47 -13.83 -24.01
C PRO A 163 -7.99 -13.99 -23.84
N THR A 164 -8.44 -14.83 -22.90
CA THR A 164 -9.88 -15.13 -22.67
C THR A 164 -10.49 -14.42 -21.46
N LYS A 165 -9.71 -14.12 -20.41
CA LYS A 165 -10.13 -13.28 -19.28
C LYS A 165 -9.01 -12.32 -18.88
N GLY A 166 -9.23 -11.02 -19.06
CA GLY A 166 -8.22 -9.99 -18.84
C GLY A 166 -6.97 -10.22 -19.71
N VAL A 167 -5.79 -9.92 -19.16
CA VAL A 167 -4.48 -10.11 -19.80
C VAL A 167 -3.68 -11.29 -19.22
N SER A 168 -4.22 -12.01 -18.23
CA SER A 168 -3.49 -13.02 -17.45
C SER A 168 -3.82 -14.48 -17.82
N GLU A 169 -4.97 -14.75 -18.44
CA GLU A 169 -5.38 -16.11 -18.83
C GLU A 169 -5.31 -16.26 -20.36
N LEU A 170 -4.31 -17.00 -20.86
CA LEU A 170 -4.09 -17.28 -22.27
C LEU A 170 -4.61 -18.68 -22.64
N THR A 171 -5.51 -18.76 -23.62
CA THR A 171 -5.99 -20.02 -24.16
C THR A 171 -5.21 -20.39 -25.42
N ARG A 172 -4.70 -21.63 -25.47
CA ARG A 172 -3.96 -22.17 -26.62
C ARG A 172 -4.92 -22.62 -27.73
N PHE A 173 -4.81 -22.00 -28.89
CA PHE A 173 -5.49 -22.38 -30.12
C PHE A 173 -4.53 -23.19 -31.00
N THR A 174 -4.63 -24.51 -30.87
CA THR A 174 -4.06 -25.51 -31.78
C THR A 174 -5.08 -25.88 -32.86
N PRO A 175 -4.72 -26.59 -33.94
CA PRO A 175 -5.68 -27.01 -34.97
C PRO A 175 -6.91 -27.71 -34.38
N ALA A 176 -6.69 -28.64 -33.46
CA ALA A 176 -7.75 -29.34 -32.75
C ALA A 176 -8.66 -28.40 -31.93
N LYS A 177 -8.13 -27.34 -31.32
CA LYS A 177 -8.92 -26.39 -30.54
C LYS A 177 -9.77 -25.47 -31.44
N VAL A 178 -9.24 -25.09 -32.61
CA VAL A 178 -9.98 -24.33 -33.62
C VAL A 178 -11.16 -25.18 -34.13
N GLU A 179 -10.92 -26.44 -34.45
CA GLU A 179 -11.96 -27.39 -34.87
C GLU A 179 -13.01 -27.64 -33.78
N GLU A 180 -12.59 -27.87 -32.53
CA GLU A 180 -13.50 -28.07 -31.39
C GLU A 180 -14.45 -26.88 -31.21
N LYS A 181 -13.91 -25.66 -31.29
CA LYS A 181 -14.66 -24.44 -30.99
C LYS A 181 -15.53 -23.94 -32.14
N TYR A 182 -15.00 -23.97 -33.37
CA TYR A 182 -15.65 -23.38 -34.53
C TYR A 182 -16.23 -24.42 -35.49
N GLY A 183 -15.89 -25.69 -35.33
CA GLY A 183 -16.29 -26.78 -36.21
C GLY A 183 -15.64 -26.69 -37.60
N LEU A 184 -14.49 -26.02 -37.72
CA LEU A 184 -13.80 -25.72 -38.98
C LEU A 184 -12.28 -25.83 -38.78
N THR A 185 -11.56 -26.12 -39.85
CA THR A 185 -10.08 -26.11 -39.82
C THR A 185 -9.54 -24.67 -39.84
N PRO A 186 -8.30 -24.42 -39.40
CA PRO A 186 -7.63 -23.13 -39.53
C PRO A 186 -7.68 -22.53 -40.95
N ALA A 187 -7.48 -23.36 -41.99
CA ALA A 187 -7.51 -22.93 -43.39
C ALA A 187 -8.90 -22.44 -43.85
N GLN A 188 -9.97 -22.92 -43.20
CA GLN A 188 -11.35 -22.54 -43.48
C GLN A 188 -11.82 -21.32 -42.66
N TYR A 189 -11.03 -20.88 -41.68
CA TYR A 189 -11.42 -19.80 -40.79
C TYR A 189 -11.63 -18.45 -41.51
N PRO A 190 -10.79 -18.02 -42.48
CA PRO A 190 -11.02 -16.78 -43.23
C PRO A 190 -12.34 -16.78 -44.02
N ASP A 191 -12.71 -17.92 -44.60
CA ASP A 191 -13.96 -18.11 -45.32
C ASP A 191 -15.17 -17.93 -44.40
N PHE A 192 -15.09 -18.50 -43.19
CA PHE A 192 -16.09 -18.34 -42.15
C PHE A 192 -16.19 -16.90 -41.65
N ALA A 193 -15.06 -16.24 -41.40
CA ALA A 193 -15.01 -14.85 -40.96
C ALA A 193 -15.66 -13.91 -41.99
N ALA A 194 -15.37 -14.12 -43.29
CA ALA A 194 -15.95 -13.34 -44.37
C ALA A 194 -17.49 -13.43 -44.45
N LEU A 195 -18.04 -14.65 -44.29
CA LEU A 195 -19.49 -14.90 -44.31
C LEU A 195 -20.22 -14.32 -43.09
N ARG A 196 -19.60 -14.45 -41.91
CA ARG A 196 -20.13 -13.91 -40.66
C ARG A 196 -20.11 -12.38 -40.66
N GLY A 197 -19.11 -11.80 -41.33
CA GLY A 197 -18.73 -10.39 -41.17
C GLY A 197 -18.06 -10.15 -39.81
N ASP A 198 -17.48 -8.98 -39.66
CA ASP A 198 -16.88 -8.53 -38.41
C ASP A 198 -17.26 -7.08 -38.07
N PRO A 199 -18.12 -6.88 -37.06
CA PRO A 199 -18.48 -5.55 -36.59
C PRO A 199 -17.29 -4.70 -36.10
N SER A 200 -16.20 -5.29 -35.59
CA SER A 200 -15.05 -4.49 -35.10
C SER A 200 -14.25 -3.83 -36.22
N ASP A 201 -14.30 -4.46 -37.39
CA ASP A 201 -13.64 -4.00 -38.61
C ASP A 201 -14.61 -3.37 -39.62
N ASN A 202 -15.87 -3.23 -39.21
CA ASN A 202 -16.97 -2.74 -40.02
C ASN A 202 -17.17 -3.56 -41.31
N LEU A 203 -16.88 -4.86 -41.25
CA LEU A 203 -17.13 -5.80 -42.34
C LEU A 203 -18.57 -6.31 -42.24
N PRO A 204 -19.46 -5.96 -43.19
CA PRO A 204 -20.87 -6.33 -43.12
C PRO A 204 -21.05 -7.84 -43.28
N GLY A 205 -21.80 -8.45 -42.36
CA GLY A 205 -22.24 -9.84 -42.48
C GLY A 205 -23.49 -9.99 -43.34
N ILE A 206 -23.81 -11.23 -43.72
CA ILE A 206 -25.05 -11.51 -44.47
C ILE A 206 -26.25 -11.52 -43.49
N PRO A 207 -27.34 -10.77 -43.77
CA PRO A 207 -28.53 -10.77 -42.92
C PRO A 207 -29.10 -12.17 -42.68
N GLY A 208 -29.22 -12.57 -41.42
CA GLY A 208 -29.73 -13.88 -41.01
C GLY A 208 -28.70 -15.02 -41.05
N VAL A 209 -27.43 -14.73 -41.35
CA VAL A 209 -26.31 -15.68 -41.28
C VAL A 209 -25.48 -15.36 -40.02
N GLY A 210 -25.55 -16.24 -39.03
CA GLY A 210 -24.68 -16.23 -37.85
C GLY A 210 -23.65 -17.36 -37.89
N GLU A 211 -22.87 -17.50 -36.81
CA GLU A 211 -21.76 -18.48 -36.73
C GLU A 211 -22.18 -19.90 -37.15
N LYS A 212 -23.32 -20.41 -36.65
CA LYS A 212 -23.80 -21.76 -36.99
C LYS A 212 -24.11 -21.95 -38.47
N THR A 213 -24.63 -20.92 -39.13
CA THR A 213 -25.01 -20.99 -40.55
C THR A 213 -23.76 -20.89 -41.44
N ALA A 214 -22.82 -20.01 -41.09
CA ALA A 214 -21.53 -19.89 -41.78
C ALA A 214 -20.71 -21.18 -41.68
N THR A 215 -20.55 -21.75 -40.47
CA THR A 215 -19.86 -23.04 -40.26
C THR A 215 -20.51 -24.15 -41.06
N LYS A 216 -21.86 -24.24 -41.08
CA LYS A 216 -22.57 -25.26 -41.85
C LYS A 216 -22.26 -25.15 -43.35
N TRP A 217 -22.24 -23.96 -43.92
CA TRP A 217 -21.99 -23.76 -45.34
C TRP A 217 -20.55 -24.09 -45.71
N ILE A 218 -19.56 -23.64 -44.93
CA ILE A 218 -18.16 -23.97 -45.23
C ILE A 218 -17.89 -25.48 -45.09
N ASN A 219 -18.47 -26.16 -44.10
CA ASN A 219 -18.36 -27.62 -44.01
C ASN A 219 -19.07 -28.37 -45.14
N GLN A 220 -20.19 -27.84 -45.64
CA GLN A 220 -20.95 -28.48 -46.72
C GLN A 220 -20.31 -28.30 -48.09
N PHE A 221 -19.75 -27.13 -48.36
CA PHE A 221 -19.20 -26.74 -49.65
C PHE A 221 -17.66 -26.70 -49.67
N GLY A 222 -16.98 -27.01 -48.57
CA GLY A 222 -15.52 -27.08 -48.48
C GLY A 222 -14.84 -25.71 -48.32
N SER A 223 -15.14 -24.76 -49.21
CA SER A 223 -14.56 -23.40 -49.20
C SER A 223 -15.58 -22.33 -49.62
N PHE A 224 -15.24 -21.06 -49.37
CA PHE A 224 -16.04 -19.94 -49.86
C PHE A 224 -16.10 -19.88 -51.39
N ALA A 225 -15.00 -20.20 -52.08
CA ALA A 225 -14.96 -20.23 -53.54
C ALA A 225 -15.95 -21.25 -54.12
N GLU A 226 -15.99 -22.46 -53.57
CA GLU A 226 -16.95 -23.49 -53.98
C GLU A 226 -18.40 -23.11 -53.63
N LEU A 227 -18.62 -22.44 -52.49
CA LEU A 227 -19.94 -21.91 -52.12
C LEU A 227 -20.43 -20.84 -53.11
N VAL A 228 -19.53 -19.99 -53.62
CA VAL A 228 -19.85 -18.95 -54.62
C VAL A 228 -20.25 -19.59 -55.95
N GLU A 229 -19.50 -20.56 -56.44
CA GLU A 229 -19.80 -21.27 -57.70
C GLU A 229 -21.12 -22.04 -57.65
N ARG A 230 -21.53 -22.46 -56.45
CA ARG A 230 -22.74 -23.27 -56.21
C ARG A 230 -23.80 -22.52 -55.41
N ALA A 231 -23.78 -21.19 -55.42
CA ALA A 231 -24.67 -20.36 -54.60
C ALA A 231 -26.16 -20.62 -54.86
N ASP A 232 -26.54 -21.08 -56.06
CA ASP A 232 -27.91 -21.45 -56.43
C ASP A 232 -28.44 -22.70 -55.71
N GLU A 233 -27.55 -23.54 -55.16
CA GLU A 233 -27.93 -24.70 -54.35
C GLU A 233 -28.42 -24.30 -52.95
N VAL A 234 -28.08 -23.09 -52.48
CA VAL A 234 -28.53 -22.56 -51.20
C VAL A 234 -29.93 -21.95 -51.36
N LYS A 235 -30.95 -22.73 -50.99
CA LYS A 235 -32.37 -22.37 -51.16
C LYS A 235 -32.93 -21.55 -49.99
N GLY A 236 -34.01 -20.80 -50.25
CA GLY A 236 -34.77 -20.06 -49.24
C GLY A 236 -34.30 -18.60 -49.04
N LYS A 237 -34.93 -17.90 -48.07
CA LYS A 237 -34.66 -16.46 -47.82
C LYS A 237 -33.21 -16.15 -47.48
N VAL A 238 -32.54 -17.05 -46.74
CA VAL A 238 -31.13 -16.91 -46.35
C VAL A 238 -30.19 -17.14 -47.54
N GLY A 239 -30.55 -18.02 -48.47
CA GLY A 239 -29.80 -18.22 -49.71
C GLY A 239 -29.99 -17.09 -50.73
N GLN A 240 -31.14 -16.41 -50.71
CA GLN A 240 -31.31 -15.15 -51.45
C GLN A 240 -30.42 -14.06 -50.85
N ALA A 241 -30.37 -13.92 -49.52
CA ALA A 241 -29.47 -12.98 -48.86
C ALA A 241 -27.98 -13.24 -49.18
N LEU A 242 -27.55 -14.51 -49.25
CA LEU A 242 -26.19 -14.85 -49.70
C LEU A 242 -25.90 -14.32 -51.12
N ARG A 243 -26.83 -14.50 -52.07
CA ARG A 243 -26.68 -14.01 -53.44
C ARG A 243 -26.73 -12.48 -53.54
N ASP A 244 -27.59 -11.84 -52.76
CA ASP A 244 -27.75 -10.38 -52.74
C ASP A 244 -26.53 -9.66 -52.12
N HIS A 245 -25.77 -10.34 -51.26
CA HIS A 245 -24.60 -9.79 -50.56
C HIS A 245 -23.25 -10.42 -50.99
N LEU A 246 -23.24 -11.20 -52.08
CA LEU A 246 -22.09 -12.02 -52.48
C LEU A 246 -20.82 -11.21 -52.77
N GLU A 247 -20.95 -10.07 -53.45
CA GLU A 247 -19.81 -9.18 -53.75
C GLU A 247 -19.22 -8.57 -52.49
N SER A 248 -20.07 -8.28 -51.49
CA SER A 248 -19.60 -7.79 -50.18
C SER A 248 -18.81 -8.87 -49.44
N VAL A 249 -19.21 -10.13 -49.53
CA VAL A 249 -18.50 -11.24 -48.87
C VAL A 249 -17.19 -11.56 -49.58
N LYS A 250 -17.14 -11.46 -50.92
CA LYS A 250 -15.88 -11.56 -51.68
C LYS A 250 -14.88 -10.49 -51.24
N LEU A 251 -15.36 -9.26 -51.07
CA LEU A 251 -14.56 -8.16 -50.54
C LEU A 251 -14.11 -8.46 -49.10
N ASN A 252 -15.02 -8.89 -48.22
CA ASN A 252 -14.64 -9.29 -46.85
C ASN A 252 -13.55 -10.38 -46.86
N ARG A 253 -13.67 -11.39 -47.72
CA ARG A 253 -12.71 -12.50 -47.81
C ARG A 253 -11.33 -12.05 -48.31
N HIS A 254 -11.30 -11.11 -49.25
CA HIS A 254 -10.07 -10.46 -49.70
C HIS A 254 -9.43 -9.66 -48.54
N LEU A 255 -10.23 -8.89 -47.80
CA LEU A 255 -9.75 -8.07 -46.69
C LEU A 255 -9.29 -8.88 -45.46
N THR A 256 -9.91 -10.03 -45.15
CA THR A 256 -9.53 -10.87 -43.99
C THR A 256 -8.35 -11.80 -44.26
N GLU A 257 -7.88 -11.89 -45.51
CA GLU A 257 -6.68 -12.65 -45.83
C GLU A 257 -5.44 -11.89 -45.34
N LEU A 258 -4.60 -12.58 -44.56
CA LEU A 258 -3.34 -12.01 -44.10
C LEU A 258 -2.27 -12.15 -45.18
N VAL A 259 -1.54 -11.07 -45.42
CA VAL A 259 -0.39 -11.06 -46.33
C VAL A 259 0.78 -11.76 -45.63
N ARG A 260 1.43 -12.72 -46.31
CA ARG A 260 2.47 -13.59 -45.72
C ARG A 260 3.88 -13.36 -46.29
N ASP A 261 4.03 -12.36 -47.14
CA ASP A 261 5.24 -12.04 -47.89
C ASP A 261 5.58 -10.54 -47.82
N VAL A 262 5.25 -9.88 -46.71
CA VAL A 262 5.65 -8.49 -46.46
C VAL A 262 7.18 -8.40 -46.46
N GLU A 263 7.74 -7.41 -47.15
CA GLU A 263 9.19 -7.17 -47.15
C GLU A 263 9.62 -6.61 -45.78
N LEU A 264 10.38 -7.40 -45.01
CA LEU A 264 10.83 -7.05 -43.67
C LEU A 264 12.34 -6.81 -43.64
N PRO A 265 12.83 -5.85 -42.82
CA PRO A 265 14.25 -5.51 -42.74
C PRO A 265 15.12 -6.57 -42.05
N LYS A 266 14.49 -7.52 -41.34
CA LYS A 266 15.12 -8.59 -40.57
C LYS A 266 14.37 -9.89 -40.80
N THR A 267 15.10 -10.99 -40.69
CA THR A 267 14.56 -12.35 -40.84
C THR A 267 14.44 -13.04 -39.50
N VAL A 268 13.79 -14.22 -39.47
CA VAL A 268 13.59 -15.00 -38.24
C VAL A 268 14.90 -15.31 -37.50
N ALA A 269 16.01 -15.48 -38.21
CA ALA A 269 17.32 -15.75 -37.62
C ALA A 269 17.88 -14.55 -36.82
N ASP A 270 17.43 -13.33 -37.12
CA ASP A 270 17.87 -12.10 -36.45
C ASP A 270 17.06 -11.80 -35.18
N LEU A 271 16.12 -12.67 -34.81
CA LEU A 271 15.19 -12.46 -33.70
C LEU A 271 15.59 -13.18 -32.41
N GLU A 272 16.82 -13.69 -32.33
CA GLU A 272 17.33 -14.35 -31.12
C GLU A 272 17.33 -13.35 -29.95
N ARG A 273 16.88 -13.81 -28.78
CA ARG A 273 16.74 -12.93 -27.63
C ARG A 273 18.11 -12.53 -27.08
N ALA A 274 18.39 -11.24 -27.06
CA ALA A 274 19.60 -10.68 -26.49
C ALA A 274 19.41 -10.29 -24.99
N PRO A 275 20.50 -10.23 -24.21
CA PRO A 275 20.52 -9.60 -22.88
C PRO A 275 19.90 -8.21 -22.85
N TYR A 276 19.21 -7.85 -21.77
CA TYR A 276 18.62 -6.52 -21.62
C TYR A 276 19.69 -5.46 -21.32
N ASP A 277 19.41 -4.20 -21.69
CA ASP A 277 20.09 -3.06 -21.07
C ASP A 277 19.44 -2.80 -19.71
N ARG A 278 19.98 -3.43 -18.67
CA ARG A 278 19.43 -3.34 -17.30
C ARG A 278 19.43 -1.92 -16.74
N SER A 279 20.40 -1.09 -17.13
CA SER A 279 20.47 0.30 -16.67
C SER A 279 19.36 1.13 -17.31
N ALA A 280 19.19 0.99 -18.63
CA ALA A 280 18.12 1.64 -19.36
C ALA A 280 16.74 1.14 -18.91
N LEU A 281 16.57 -0.18 -18.73
CA LEU A 281 15.32 -0.77 -18.23
C LEU A 281 14.96 -0.27 -16.83
N LYS A 282 15.94 -0.23 -15.90
CA LYS A 282 15.71 0.30 -14.56
C LYS A 282 15.34 1.78 -14.60
N GLY A 283 16.08 2.59 -15.35
CA GLY A 283 15.79 4.01 -15.53
C GLY A 283 14.41 4.24 -16.15
N PHE A 284 14.06 3.47 -17.18
CA PHE A 284 12.76 3.52 -17.84
C PHE A 284 11.61 3.20 -16.88
N LEU A 285 11.73 2.11 -16.10
CA LEU A 285 10.72 1.74 -15.09
C LEU A 285 10.64 2.72 -13.93
N GLU A 286 11.73 3.45 -13.63
CA GLU A 286 11.74 4.53 -12.64
C GLU A 286 11.06 5.79 -13.17
N VAL A 287 11.35 6.21 -14.40
CA VAL A 287 10.73 7.36 -15.08
C VAL A 287 9.22 7.16 -15.23
N LEU A 288 8.79 5.95 -15.62
CA LEU A 288 7.37 5.59 -15.69
C LEU A 288 6.77 5.16 -14.35
N GLU A 289 7.56 5.20 -13.28
CA GLU A 289 7.16 4.91 -11.91
C GLU A 289 6.46 3.56 -11.72
N ILE A 290 6.82 2.60 -12.58
CA ILE A 290 6.42 1.22 -12.44
C ILE A 290 7.27 0.63 -11.31
N ARG A 291 6.86 0.90 -10.07
CA ARG A 291 7.60 0.58 -8.83
C ARG A 291 7.19 -0.76 -8.20
N ASN A 292 6.35 -1.54 -8.87
CA ASN A 292 5.93 -2.85 -8.40
C ASN A 292 7.15 -3.82 -8.39
N PRO A 293 7.63 -4.28 -7.22
CA PRO A 293 8.83 -5.12 -7.14
C PRO A 293 8.66 -6.45 -7.87
N SER A 294 7.51 -7.10 -7.70
CA SER A 294 7.19 -8.37 -8.37
C SER A 294 7.18 -8.27 -9.89
N LEU A 295 6.76 -7.14 -10.48
CA LEU A 295 6.87 -6.96 -11.93
C LEU A 295 8.33 -6.75 -12.38
N ARG A 296 9.10 -5.96 -11.64
CA ARG A 296 10.53 -5.71 -11.93
C ARG A 296 11.34 -7.00 -11.87
N GLU A 297 11.14 -7.77 -10.81
CA GLU A 297 11.77 -9.09 -10.62
C GLU A 297 11.38 -10.05 -11.73
N ARG A 298 10.08 -10.14 -12.09
CA ARG A 298 9.65 -11.00 -13.19
C ARG A 298 10.24 -10.60 -14.54
N LEU A 299 10.41 -9.30 -14.82
CA LEU A 299 11.06 -8.83 -16.03
C LEU A 299 12.55 -9.20 -16.04
N LEU A 300 13.27 -8.96 -14.94
CA LEU A 300 14.69 -9.31 -14.82
C LEU A 300 14.93 -10.83 -14.82
N PHE A 301 14.02 -11.61 -14.25
CA PHE A 301 14.10 -13.07 -14.21
C PHE A 301 14.10 -13.69 -15.60
N VAL A 302 13.39 -13.07 -16.56
CA VAL A 302 13.32 -13.57 -17.93
C VAL A 302 14.41 -12.99 -18.84
N ASP A 303 15.32 -12.16 -18.34
CA ASP A 303 16.44 -11.59 -19.10
C ASP A 303 17.40 -12.69 -19.61
N PRO A 304 17.65 -12.82 -20.93
CA PRO A 304 18.62 -13.80 -21.46
C PRO A 304 20.06 -13.55 -20.99
N GLY A 305 20.39 -12.33 -20.57
CA GLY A 305 21.68 -11.96 -19.97
C GLY A 305 21.77 -12.26 -18.49
N ALA A 306 20.76 -12.92 -17.90
CA ALA A 306 20.82 -13.43 -16.55
C ALA A 306 21.67 -14.72 -16.48
N GLU A 307 22.96 -14.63 -16.81
CA GLU A 307 23.97 -15.61 -16.42
C GLU A 307 25.19 -14.92 -15.79
N GLU A 308 25.45 -15.28 -14.53
CA GLU A 308 26.66 -15.10 -13.72
C GLU A 308 27.27 -13.67 -13.60
N GLU A 309 26.45 -12.65 -13.33
CA GLU A 309 26.80 -11.95 -12.09
C GLU A 309 26.39 -12.93 -11.00
N GLU A 310 27.39 -13.59 -10.40
CA GLU A 310 27.25 -13.92 -8.99
C GLU A 310 26.87 -12.59 -8.30
N ALA A 311 25.55 -12.31 -8.19
CA ALA A 311 25.03 -11.99 -6.87
C ALA A 311 25.76 -12.98 -5.98
N PRO A 312 26.63 -12.52 -5.05
CA PRO A 312 27.39 -13.45 -4.22
C PRO A 312 26.38 -14.50 -3.80
N ALA A 313 26.59 -15.74 -4.24
CA ALA A 313 25.62 -16.82 -4.01
C ALA A 313 25.16 -16.64 -2.59
N PRO A 314 23.84 -16.43 -2.30
CA PRO A 314 23.37 -15.84 -1.06
C PRO A 314 24.20 -16.42 0.05
N ASP A 315 25.15 -15.60 0.56
CA ASP A 315 26.38 -16.11 1.19
C ASP A 315 25.95 -17.22 2.11
N ALA A 316 26.26 -18.49 1.76
CA ALA A 316 25.54 -19.66 2.25
C ALA A 316 25.33 -19.45 3.74
N GLY A 317 24.09 -19.10 4.13
CA GLY A 317 23.85 -18.27 5.33
C GLY A 317 24.77 -18.70 6.45
N VAL A 318 25.59 -17.77 6.99
CA VAL A 318 26.70 -18.03 7.94
C VAL A 318 26.61 -19.44 8.49
N GLN A 319 27.43 -20.39 8.02
CA GLN A 319 27.28 -21.80 8.35
C GLN A 319 27.07 -21.95 9.86
N LEU A 320 25.82 -22.19 10.26
CA LEU A 320 25.44 -22.20 11.66
C LEU A 320 25.86 -23.53 12.25
N ASP A 321 26.64 -23.44 13.32
CA ASP A 321 26.85 -24.57 14.22
C ASP A 321 25.76 -24.49 15.29
N GLY A 322 24.55 -24.86 14.86
CA GLY A 322 23.32 -24.81 15.64
C GLY A 322 23.16 -26.04 16.53
N THR A 323 22.79 -25.84 17.78
CA THR A 323 22.51 -26.92 18.74
C THR A 323 21.09 -26.80 19.28
N VAL A 324 20.31 -27.87 19.16
CA VAL A 324 19.03 -28.02 19.88
C VAL A 324 19.36 -28.45 21.30
N LEU A 325 19.12 -27.57 22.27
CA LEU A 325 19.46 -27.80 23.67
C LEU A 325 18.29 -28.48 24.40
N GLY A 326 18.62 -29.54 25.14
CA GLY A 326 17.72 -30.17 26.08
C GLY A 326 17.84 -29.60 27.50
N ALA A 327 17.10 -30.19 28.43
CA ALA A 327 17.15 -29.84 29.84
C ALA A 327 18.56 -30.04 30.44
N GLY A 328 19.08 -29.01 31.08
CA GLY A 328 20.39 -28.95 31.74
C GLY A 328 21.53 -28.44 30.85
N GLU A 329 21.26 -28.05 29.61
CA GLU A 329 22.27 -27.64 28.62
C GLU A 329 22.32 -26.13 28.38
N VAL A 330 21.25 -25.37 28.72
CA VAL A 330 21.15 -23.93 28.45
C VAL A 330 22.15 -23.13 29.30
N ALA A 331 22.28 -23.47 30.59
CA ALA A 331 23.20 -22.78 31.49
C ALA A 331 24.66 -22.86 31.01
N ALA A 332 25.09 -24.05 30.57
CA ALA A 332 26.44 -24.26 30.07
C ALA A 332 26.70 -23.50 28.75
N TRP A 333 25.71 -23.49 27.85
CA TRP A 333 25.82 -22.76 26.59
C TRP A 333 25.94 -21.24 26.83
N LEU A 334 25.15 -20.69 27.76
CA LEU A 334 25.19 -19.27 28.13
C LEU A 334 26.48 -18.87 28.86
N GLU A 335 27.05 -19.75 29.68
CA GLU A 335 28.36 -19.52 30.31
C GLU A 335 29.45 -19.34 29.25
N GLN A 336 29.42 -20.18 28.21
CA GLN A 336 30.41 -20.17 27.14
C GLN A 336 30.23 -19.02 26.16
N HIS A 337 28.99 -18.75 25.70
CA HIS A 337 28.73 -17.82 24.59
C HIS A 337 28.00 -16.56 25.00
N GLY A 338 27.40 -16.49 26.19
CA GLY A 338 26.58 -15.35 26.61
C GLY A 338 27.37 -14.07 26.85
N GLY A 339 28.71 -14.09 26.81
CA GLY A 339 29.57 -12.92 27.12
C GLY A 339 29.72 -11.90 26.01
N GLN A 340 29.26 -12.24 24.81
CA GLN A 340 29.28 -11.39 23.63
C GLN A 340 27.84 -10.97 23.25
N PRO A 341 27.65 -10.01 22.33
CA PRO A 341 26.33 -9.71 21.80
C PRO A 341 25.69 -10.95 21.17
N LEU A 342 24.45 -11.25 21.56
CA LEU A 342 23.67 -12.32 20.97
C LEU A 342 22.47 -11.76 20.21
N GLY A 343 22.24 -12.31 19.02
CA GLY A 343 20.95 -12.18 18.33
C GLY A 343 19.94 -13.10 19.00
N VAL A 344 18.71 -12.60 19.20
CA VAL A 344 17.62 -13.35 19.84
C VAL A 344 16.41 -13.36 18.92
N ALA A 345 15.89 -14.56 18.64
CA ALA A 345 14.61 -14.78 17.97
C ALA A 345 13.71 -15.63 18.88
N THR A 346 12.40 -15.38 18.81
CA THR A 346 11.42 -16.02 19.69
C THR A 346 10.17 -16.39 18.93
N VAL A 347 9.56 -17.53 19.25
CA VAL A 347 8.17 -17.82 18.88
C VAL A 347 7.30 -17.44 20.05
N ALA A 348 6.56 -16.33 19.91
CA ALA A 348 5.73 -15.78 20.96
C ALA A 348 4.34 -15.39 20.44
N THR A 349 3.33 -15.52 21.29
CA THR A 349 1.97 -15.07 21.04
C THR A 349 1.57 -14.04 22.08
N TRP A 350 0.76 -13.07 21.67
CA TRP A 350 0.15 -12.08 22.56
C TRP A 350 -1.25 -11.76 22.06
N ALA A 351 -2.25 -11.97 22.91
CA ALA A 351 -3.62 -11.64 22.61
C ALA A 351 -4.37 -11.31 23.91
N LEU A 352 -5.13 -10.21 23.91
CA LEU A 352 -6.03 -9.84 24.99
C LEU A 352 -5.35 -9.83 26.38
N GLY A 353 -4.17 -9.21 26.48
CA GLY A 353 -3.46 -9.06 27.76
C GLY A 353 -2.67 -10.29 28.22
N VAL A 354 -2.72 -11.40 27.48
CA VAL A 354 -2.02 -12.64 27.82
C VAL A 354 -1.04 -12.98 26.70
N GLY A 355 0.13 -13.49 27.06
CA GLY A 355 1.08 -13.99 26.09
C GLY A 355 1.85 -15.20 26.56
N ASN A 356 2.44 -15.90 25.60
CA ASN A 356 3.30 -17.04 25.85
C ASN A 356 4.48 -17.03 24.88
N VAL A 357 5.65 -17.45 25.34
CA VAL A 357 6.81 -17.73 24.50
C VAL A 357 7.07 -19.23 24.60
N SER A 358 7.07 -19.92 23.46
CA SER A 358 7.28 -21.38 23.40
C SER A 358 8.72 -21.73 23.06
N GLU A 359 9.39 -20.88 22.29
CA GLU A 359 10.71 -21.19 21.74
C GLU A 359 11.59 -19.95 21.73
N VAL A 360 12.87 -20.17 22.01
CA VAL A 360 13.92 -19.14 21.94
C VAL A 360 15.09 -19.69 21.14
N ALA A 361 15.59 -18.88 20.22
CA ALA A 361 16.88 -19.11 19.58
C ALA A 361 17.85 -17.97 19.87
N LEU A 362 19.10 -18.35 20.09
CA LEU A 362 20.24 -17.47 20.35
C LEU A 362 21.29 -17.70 19.28
N ALA A 363 21.89 -16.62 18.76
CA ALA A 363 22.99 -16.70 17.81
C ALA A 363 24.14 -15.78 18.23
N ALA A 364 25.36 -16.31 18.15
CA ALA A 364 26.60 -15.62 18.44
C ALA A 364 27.36 -15.23 17.16
N ALA A 365 28.25 -14.26 17.29
CA ALA A 365 29.04 -13.71 16.18
C ALA A 365 29.99 -14.74 15.54
N ASP A 366 30.46 -15.72 16.32
CA ASP A 366 31.33 -16.81 15.90
C ASP A 366 30.63 -17.95 15.14
N GLY A 367 29.32 -17.82 14.88
CA GLY A 367 28.52 -18.80 14.13
C GLY A 367 27.86 -19.87 15.00
N LYS A 368 28.10 -19.85 16.32
CA LYS A 368 27.39 -20.72 17.27
C LYS A 368 25.95 -20.26 17.42
N ALA A 369 25.01 -21.20 17.36
CA ALA A 369 23.61 -20.93 17.65
C ALA A 369 23.02 -22.02 18.54
N ALA A 370 21.99 -21.64 19.28
CA ALA A 370 21.24 -22.55 20.13
C ALA A 370 19.74 -22.29 19.96
N TRP A 371 18.96 -23.37 20.04
CA TRP A 371 17.50 -23.33 20.17
C TRP A 371 17.10 -24.13 21.40
N PHE A 372 16.07 -23.69 22.11
CA PHE A 372 15.45 -24.46 23.18
C PHE A 372 13.95 -24.16 23.30
N ASP A 373 13.20 -25.19 23.71
CA ASP A 373 11.80 -25.11 24.11
C ASP A 373 11.72 -24.60 25.55
N THR A 374 11.02 -23.49 25.76
CA THR A 374 10.87 -22.85 27.07
C THR A 374 10.11 -23.72 28.07
N THR A 375 9.30 -24.66 27.60
CA THR A 375 8.52 -25.57 28.45
C THR A 375 9.34 -26.75 28.98
N GLN A 376 10.56 -26.95 28.48
CA GLN A 376 11.45 -28.06 28.83
C GLN A 376 12.65 -27.63 29.69
N LEU A 377 12.71 -26.37 30.10
CA LEU A 377 13.77 -25.87 30.98
C LEU A 377 13.70 -26.53 32.37
N ASP A 378 14.85 -26.94 32.89
CA ASP A 378 14.98 -27.28 34.30
C ASP A 378 15.24 -26.02 35.16
N GLU A 379 15.20 -26.17 36.48
CA GLU A 379 15.37 -25.04 37.41
C GLU A 379 16.73 -24.32 37.24
N SER A 380 17.79 -25.06 36.88
CA SER A 380 19.13 -24.48 36.70
C SER A 380 19.19 -23.64 35.42
N ASP A 381 18.66 -24.19 34.32
CA ASP A 381 18.61 -23.53 33.02
C ASP A 381 17.70 -22.30 33.03
N GLU A 382 16.53 -22.39 33.67
CA GLU A 382 15.62 -21.26 33.82
C GLU A 382 16.27 -20.12 34.62
N GLN A 383 16.94 -20.44 35.74
CA GLN A 383 17.67 -19.44 36.53
C GLN A 383 18.83 -18.82 35.74
N ALA A 384 19.59 -19.60 34.97
CA ALA A 384 20.69 -19.10 34.16
C ALA A 384 20.19 -18.19 33.02
N PHE A 385 19.13 -18.59 32.33
CA PHE A 385 18.52 -17.81 31.26
C PHE A 385 17.91 -16.50 31.79
N ALA A 386 17.16 -16.57 32.89
CA ALA A 386 16.59 -15.38 33.54
C ALA A 386 17.70 -14.42 34.01
N ALA A 387 18.78 -14.93 34.60
CA ALA A 387 19.93 -14.12 35.00
C ALA A 387 20.63 -13.47 33.80
N TRP A 388 20.83 -14.20 32.70
CA TRP A 388 21.41 -13.66 31.47
C TRP A 388 20.53 -12.57 30.85
N LEU A 389 19.21 -12.80 30.78
CA LEU A 389 18.24 -11.81 30.28
C LEU A 389 18.29 -10.51 31.10
N ALA A 390 18.38 -10.63 32.43
CA ALA A 390 18.36 -9.51 33.36
C ALA A 390 19.70 -8.74 33.45
N ASP A 391 20.81 -9.28 32.91
CA ASP A 391 22.12 -8.64 32.95
C ASP A 391 22.32 -7.60 31.82
N PRO A 392 22.42 -6.30 32.13
CA PRO A 392 22.59 -5.25 31.12
C PRO A 392 23.99 -5.26 30.49
N ALA A 393 24.98 -5.93 31.08
CA ALA A 393 26.33 -6.07 30.53
C ALA A 393 26.41 -7.15 29.43
N ARG A 394 25.33 -7.91 29.23
CA ARG A 394 25.19 -8.97 28.22
C ARG A 394 24.30 -8.43 27.10
N PRO A 395 24.86 -7.93 25.98
CA PRO A 395 24.07 -7.23 24.97
C PRO A 395 23.15 -8.17 24.20
N LYS A 396 21.90 -7.76 23.99
CA LYS A 396 20.92 -8.46 23.15
C LYS A 396 20.59 -7.61 21.92
N ILE A 397 20.52 -8.26 20.77
CA ILE A 397 20.02 -7.69 19.52
C ILE A 397 18.75 -8.45 19.16
N MET A 398 17.67 -7.71 18.90
CA MET A 398 16.35 -8.29 18.65
C MET A 398 15.71 -7.65 17.41
N HIS A 399 14.65 -8.29 16.93
CA HIS A 399 13.75 -7.71 15.94
C HIS A 399 12.37 -7.54 16.58
N ASN A 400 11.84 -6.31 16.59
CA ASN A 400 10.59 -6.00 17.27
C ASN A 400 10.61 -6.44 18.75
N ALA A 401 11.64 -5.98 19.48
CA ALA A 401 11.97 -6.38 20.84
C ALA A 401 10.81 -6.23 21.83
N LYS A 402 9.85 -5.35 21.52
CA LYS A 402 8.65 -5.13 22.31
C LYS A 402 7.82 -6.39 22.52
N ASP A 403 7.77 -7.28 21.53
CA ASP A 403 7.00 -8.52 21.65
C ASP A 403 7.57 -9.40 22.78
N ALA A 404 8.89 -9.55 22.85
CA ALA A 404 9.57 -10.24 23.93
C ALA A 404 9.42 -9.50 25.27
N LEU A 405 9.62 -8.17 25.28
CA LEU A 405 9.44 -7.32 26.47
C LEU A 405 8.04 -7.45 27.09
N ARG A 406 7.03 -7.69 26.26
CA ARG A 406 5.64 -7.86 26.67
C ARG A 406 5.37 -9.24 27.25
N VAL A 407 5.90 -10.29 26.62
CA VAL A 407 5.59 -11.69 26.95
C VAL A 407 6.48 -12.25 28.07
N PHE A 408 7.77 -11.92 28.10
CA PHE A 408 8.75 -12.55 29.01
C PHE A 408 8.39 -12.41 30.50
N PRO A 409 7.84 -11.29 30.99
CA PRO A 409 7.46 -11.21 32.40
C PRO A 409 6.23 -12.06 32.77
N GLU A 410 5.51 -12.69 31.82
CA GLU A 410 4.52 -13.76 32.14
C GLU A 410 5.23 -15.02 32.67
N HIS A 411 6.50 -15.21 32.32
CA HIS A 411 7.38 -16.30 32.75
C HIS A 411 8.31 -15.89 33.90
N GLY A 412 8.08 -14.71 34.51
CA GLY A 412 8.97 -14.17 35.54
C GLY A 412 10.31 -13.64 35.01
N TRP A 413 10.52 -13.65 33.70
CA TRP A 413 11.77 -13.19 33.08
C TRP A 413 11.75 -11.69 32.80
N HIS A 414 12.88 -11.04 33.07
CA HIS A 414 13.05 -9.61 32.88
C HIS A 414 14.23 -9.39 31.93
N ILE A 415 13.97 -8.76 30.79
CA ILE A 415 14.99 -8.50 29.78
C ILE A 415 15.55 -7.08 29.92
N THR A 416 16.87 -6.99 30.03
CA THR A 416 17.65 -5.74 30.00
C THR A 416 18.81 -5.89 29.01
N GLY A 417 19.53 -4.81 28.71
CA GLY A 417 20.70 -4.88 27.82
C GLY A 417 20.35 -5.06 26.33
N ILE A 418 19.11 -4.73 25.91
CA ILE A 418 18.77 -4.65 24.49
C ILE A 418 19.50 -3.42 23.93
N THR A 419 20.46 -3.67 23.04
CA THR A 419 21.27 -2.61 22.41
C THR A 419 20.78 -2.23 21.03
N MET A 420 19.95 -3.08 20.41
CA MET A 420 19.47 -2.87 19.07
C MET A 420 18.14 -3.58 18.86
N ASP A 421 17.17 -2.84 18.31
CA ASP A 421 15.98 -3.41 17.69
C ASP A 421 16.06 -3.08 16.19
N THR A 422 16.23 -4.12 15.38
CA THR A 422 16.45 -3.97 13.94
C THR A 422 15.26 -3.37 13.20
N ALA A 423 14.03 -3.54 13.70
CA ALA A 423 12.84 -2.90 13.12
C ALA A 423 12.81 -1.39 13.40
N LEU A 424 13.11 -0.99 14.64
CA LEU A 424 13.23 0.44 15.02
C LEU A 424 14.40 1.12 14.30
N ALA A 425 15.53 0.42 14.18
CA ALA A 425 16.69 0.92 13.46
C ALA A 425 16.39 1.14 11.97
N ALA A 426 15.78 0.15 11.30
CA ALA A 426 15.36 0.28 9.91
C ALA A 426 14.37 1.44 9.72
N TYR A 427 13.45 1.65 10.67
CA TYR A 427 12.52 2.76 10.67
C TYR A 427 13.22 4.11 10.78
N LEU A 428 14.20 4.28 11.68
CA LEU A 428 14.98 5.52 11.80
C LEU A 428 15.82 5.81 10.55
N VAL A 429 16.39 4.77 9.93
CA VAL A 429 17.15 4.90 8.68
C VAL A 429 16.24 5.32 7.52
N LYS A 430 15.04 4.74 7.41
CA LYS A 430 14.10 5.04 6.32
C LYS A 430 12.64 4.85 6.74
N PRO A 431 12.01 5.88 7.35
CA PRO A 431 10.67 5.75 7.96
C PRO A 431 9.54 5.61 6.95
N GLY A 432 9.79 5.90 5.67
CA GLY A 432 8.81 5.75 4.57
C GLY A 432 8.75 4.35 3.96
N ARG A 433 9.46 3.34 4.51
CA ARG A 433 9.38 1.95 3.99
C ARG A 433 7.99 1.37 4.23
N ARG A 434 7.58 0.47 3.34
CA ARG A 434 6.27 -0.21 3.39
C ARG A 434 6.20 -1.31 4.45
N SER A 435 7.33 -1.98 4.70
CA SER A 435 7.44 -3.07 5.66
C SER A 435 8.76 -2.98 6.41
N PHE A 436 8.73 -3.38 7.67
CA PHE A 436 9.90 -3.55 8.52
C PHE A 436 10.05 -5.01 8.98
N ALA A 437 9.41 -5.96 8.30
CA ALA A 437 9.52 -7.38 8.62
C ALA A 437 10.95 -7.92 8.40
N LEU A 438 11.36 -8.87 9.23
CA LEU A 438 12.72 -9.41 9.28
C LEU A 438 13.17 -10.01 7.93
N ASP A 439 12.30 -10.76 7.26
CA ASP A 439 12.54 -11.35 5.94
C ASP A 439 12.86 -10.27 4.88
N ALA A 440 12.04 -9.23 4.82
CA ALA A 440 12.23 -8.11 3.90
C ALA A 440 13.51 -7.31 4.21
N LEU A 441 13.89 -7.20 5.49
CA LEU A 441 15.15 -6.57 5.89
C LEU A 441 16.36 -7.44 5.55
N SER A 442 16.28 -8.74 5.80
CA SER A 442 17.35 -9.69 5.51
C SER A 442 17.69 -9.69 4.02
N VAL A 443 16.68 -9.71 3.14
CA VAL A 443 16.91 -9.64 1.69
C VAL A 443 17.51 -8.30 1.26
N GLU A 444 17.00 -7.17 1.77
CA GLU A 444 17.47 -5.84 1.36
C GLU A 444 18.88 -5.51 1.86
N TYR A 445 19.21 -5.89 3.09
CA TYR A 445 20.45 -5.44 3.76
C TYR A 445 21.51 -6.53 3.90
N LEU A 446 21.13 -7.81 3.96
CA LEU A 446 22.07 -8.93 4.07
C LEU A 446 22.15 -9.75 2.78
N HIS A 447 21.23 -9.56 1.84
CA HIS A 447 21.10 -10.38 0.62
C HIS A 447 20.88 -11.87 0.93
N ARG A 448 20.17 -12.17 2.02
CA ARG A 448 19.85 -13.52 2.46
C ARG A 448 18.34 -13.72 2.56
N GLU A 449 17.85 -14.76 1.91
CA GLU A 449 16.48 -15.24 2.13
C GLU A 449 16.39 -15.98 3.46
N LEU A 450 15.31 -15.76 4.20
CA LEU A 450 15.01 -16.48 5.42
C LEU A 450 13.93 -17.51 5.13
N ALA A 451 14.13 -18.74 5.58
CA ALA A 451 13.05 -19.70 5.64
C ALA A 451 11.94 -19.15 6.55
N PRO A 452 10.66 -19.29 6.17
CA PRO A 452 9.56 -18.91 7.04
C PRO A 452 9.62 -19.78 8.30
N ALA A 453 9.74 -19.16 9.48
CA ALA A 453 9.37 -19.85 10.72
C ALA A 453 7.85 -20.03 10.72
N ALA A 454 7.37 -21.05 11.45
CA ALA A 454 5.94 -21.25 11.69
C ALA A 454 5.38 -20.02 12.43
N ALA A 455 4.89 -19.03 11.68
CA ALA A 455 4.21 -17.87 12.25
C ALA A 455 2.78 -18.25 12.68
N ASP A 456 2.30 -17.65 13.77
CA ASP A 456 0.94 -17.78 14.34
C ASP A 456 0.58 -19.07 15.08
N GLY A 457 1.56 -19.90 15.48
CA GLY A 457 1.26 -21.13 16.25
C GLY A 457 0.39 -22.14 15.48
N GLN A 458 0.19 -21.92 14.18
CA GLN A 458 -0.31 -22.93 13.26
C GLN A 458 0.87 -23.82 12.92
N LEU A 459 1.00 -24.90 13.69
CA LEU A 459 1.82 -26.05 13.34
C LEU A 459 1.51 -26.41 11.87
N ALA A 460 2.49 -26.19 10.98
CA ALA A 460 2.42 -26.76 9.66
C ALA A 460 2.44 -28.28 9.88
N PHE A 461 1.30 -28.94 9.65
CA PHE A 461 1.20 -30.39 9.82
C PHE A 461 2.26 -31.09 8.97
N GLY A 462 3.36 -31.55 9.59
CA GLY A 462 4.39 -32.38 8.97
C GLY A 462 5.78 -31.77 8.76
N THR A 463 6.13 -30.64 9.36
CA THR A 463 7.52 -30.15 9.42
C THR A 463 8.34 -30.90 10.50
N ASP A 464 9.63 -31.10 10.23
CA ASP A 464 10.60 -31.73 11.14
C ASP A 464 10.96 -30.69 12.24
N GLU A 465 10.86 -31.05 13.53
CA GLU A 465 11.17 -30.14 14.67
C GLU A 465 12.58 -29.53 14.53
N GLN A 466 13.52 -30.29 13.95
CA GLN A 466 14.86 -29.80 13.66
C GLN A 466 14.87 -28.65 12.64
N ALA A 467 14.04 -28.72 11.61
CA ALA A 467 13.99 -27.69 10.57
C ALA A 467 13.41 -26.36 11.09
N GLU A 468 12.47 -26.44 12.04
CA GLU A 468 11.91 -25.26 12.71
C GLU A 468 12.93 -24.61 13.65
N ALA A 469 13.66 -25.43 14.43
CA ALA A 469 14.78 -24.95 15.25
C ALA A 469 15.87 -24.28 14.40
N ASP A 470 16.26 -24.91 13.29
CA ASP A 470 17.26 -24.37 12.36
C ASP A 470 16.80 -23.03 11.75
N ALA A 471 15.52 -22.91 11.38
CA ALA A 471 14.96 -21.67 10.87
C ALA A 471 14.96 -20.54 11.91
N LEU A 472 14.62 -20.83 13.16
CA LEU A 472 14.62 -19.83 14.24
C LEU A 472 16.06 -19.40 14.60
N MET A 473 17.03 -20.33 14.62
CA MET A 473 18.45 -20.02 14.77
C MET A 473 18.97 -19.13 13.61
N ALA A 474 18.55 -19.41 12.37
CA ALA A 474 18.86 -18.57 11.22
C ALA A 474 18.29 -17.16 11.35
N GLN A 475 17.07 -17.02 11.88
CA GLN A 475 16.50 -15.71 12.20
C GLN A 475 17.29 -14.99 13.29
N ALA A 476 17.66 -15.66 14.38
CA ALA A 476 18.49 -15.08 15.43
C ALA A 476 19.83 -14.57 14.89
N ARG A 477 20.45 -15.32 13.96
CA ARG A 477 21.67 -14.88 13.28
C ARG A 477 21.43 -13.67 12.37
N ALA A 478 20.37 -13.69 11.57
CA ALA A 478 20.04 -12.56 10.70
C ALA A 478 19.77 -11.29 11.50
N VAL A 479 19.14 -11.41 12.68
CA VAL A 479 18.94 -10.31 13.63
C VAL A 479 20.27 -9.73 14.12
N LEU A 480 21.23 -10.59 14.51
CA LEU A 480 22.57 -10.17 14.92
C LEU A 480 23.27 -9.39 13.78
N ASP A 481 23.25 -9.92 12.57
CA ASP A 481 23.92 -9.34 11.39
C ASP A 481 23.28 -8.03 10.93
N LEU A 482 21.94 -7.98 10.94
CA LEU A 482 21.22 -6.73 10.71
C LEU A 482 21.55 -5.70 11.78
N GLY A 483 21.74 -6.12 13.03
CA GLY A 483 22.14 -5.23 14.12
C GLY A 483 23.48 -4.55 13.86
N GLU A 484 24.47 -5.29 13.35
CA GLU A 484 25.76 -4.73 12.93
C GLU A 484 25.58 -3.77 11.74
N ALA A 485 24.87 -4.20 10.70
CA ALA A 485 24.64 -3.38 9.50
C ALA A 485 23.89 -2.06 9.83
N PHE A 486 22.89 -2.12 10.70
CA PHE A 486 22.16 -0.93 11.13
C PHE A 486 22.95 -0.07 12.11
N GLY A 487 23.89 -0.64 12.88
CA GLY A 487 24.81 0.12 13.72
C GLY A 487 25.59 1.15 12.91
N GLU A 488 26.09 0.79 11.74
CA GLU A 488 26.78 1.74 10.84
C GLU A 488 25.81 2.71 10.16
N LYS A 489 24.66 2.22 9.65
CA LYS A 489 23.68 3.09 8.98
C LYS A 489 23.08 4.15 9.90
N LEU A 490 22.85 3.83 11.17
CA LEU A 490 22.35 4.79 12.15
C LEU A 490 23.34 5.93 12.40
N LYS A 491 24.65 5.62 12.41
CA LYS A 491 25.70 6.65 12.50
C LYS A 491 25.70 7.55 11.27
N GLU A 492 25.58 6.97 10.07
CA GLU A 492 25.51 7.73 8.81
C GLU A 492 24.34 8.72 8.77
N VAL A 493 23.18 8.32 9.29
CA VAL A 493 21.99 9.18 9.34
C VAL A 493 21.88 10.01 10.63
N GLY A 494 22.83 9.89 11.56
CA GLY A 494 22.82 10.61 12.85
C GLY A 494 21.61 10.29 13.72
N ALA A 495 21.18 9.01 13.77
CA ALA A 495 20.02 8.56 14.54
C ALA A 495 20.38 7.53 15.62
N THR A 496 21.66 7.38 15.95
CA THR A 496 22.14 6.45 16.99
C THR A 496 21.57 6.83 18.37
N GLU A 497 21.65 8.09 18.75
CA GLU A 497 21.11 8.61 20.01
C GLU A 497 19.58 8.50 20.04
N LEU A 498 18.89 8.73 18.91
CA LEU A 498 17.45 8.53 18.82
C LEU A 498 17.04 7.08 19.11
N LEU A 499 17.80 6.09 18.63
CA LEU A 499 17.53 4.69 18.95
C LEU A 499 17.71 4.42 20.45
N HIS A 500 18.86 4.82 21.01
CA HIS A 500 19.25 4.45 22.37
C HIS A 500 18.54 5.27 23.46
N ASP A 501 18.36 6.57 23.25
CA ASP A 501 17.86 7.48 24.28
C ASP A 501 16.34 7.66 24.20
N VAL A 502 15.73 7.37 23.04
CA VAL A 502 14.29 7.54 22.82
C VAL A 502 13.59 6.24 22.45
N GLU A 503 13.90 5.60 21.32
CA GLU A 503 13.06 4.53 20.78
C GLU A 503 13.12 3.22 21.58
N LEU A 504 14.31 2.76 22.01
CA LEU A 504 14.46 1.55 22.81
C LEU A 504 13.84 1.69 24.22
N PRO A 505 14.10 2.77 24.98
CA PRO A 505 13.41 3.00 26.25
C PRO A 505 11.89 3.13 26.08
N THR A 506 11.44 3.78 25.00
CA THR A 506 10.01 3.91 24.70
C THR A 506 9.40 2.54 24.45
N SER A 507 10.08 1.63 23.74
CA SER A 507 9.60 0.27 23.51
C SER A 507 9.35 -0.49 24.81
N LEU A 508 10.25 -0.38 25.80
CA LEU A 508 10.06 -0.97 27.14
C LEU A 508 8.85 -0.37 27.85
N LEU A 509 8.73 0.97 27.88
CA LEU A 509 7.60 1.64 28.53
C LEU A 509 6.26 1.26 27.87
N LEU A 510 6.23 1.18 26.54
CA LEU A 510 5.05 0.75 25.80
C LEU A 510 4.69 -0.70 26.13
N ALA A 511 5.64 -1.63 26.22
CA ALA A 511 5.36 -3.00 26.64
C ALA A 511 4.67 -3.05 28.02
N GLN A 512 5.12 -2.22 28.97
CA GLN A 512 4.50 -2.11 30.29
C GLN A 512 3.07 -1.55 30.21
N MET A 513 2.86 -0.48 29.44
CA MET A 513 1.53 0.11 29.23
C MET A 513 0.55 -0.89 28.59
N GLU A 514 1.01 -1.65 27.58
CA GLU A 514 0.21 -2.69 26.91
C GLU A 514 -0.19 -3.81 27.90
N ARG A 515 0.71 -4.21 28.80
CA ARG A 515 0.41 -5.17 29.87
C ARG A 515 -0.55 -4.61 30.91
N HIS A 516 -0.41 -3.34 31.29
CA HIS A 516 -1.31 -2.71 32.25
C HIS A 516 -2.75 -2.66 31.73
N GLY A 517 -2.92 -2.29 30.46
CA GLY A 517 -4.24 -2.07 29.85
C GLY A 517 -5.07 -0.99 30.55
N ILE A 518 -6.18 -0.60 29.95
CA ILE A 518 -7.16 0.31 30.58
C ILE A 518 -8.44 -0.42 30.93
N SER A 519 -8.98 -0.21 32.14
CA SER A 519 -10.23 -0.84 32.55
C SER A 519 -11.42 -0.28 31.76
N ALA A 520 -12.34 -1.17 31.39
CA ALA A 520 -13.51 -0.81 30.59
C ALA A 520 -14.81 -1.30 31.25
N ASP A 521 -15.79 -0.41 31.35
CA ASP A 521 -17.15 -0.76 31.78
C ASP A 521 -17.89 -1.45 30.62
N ARG A 522 -17.85 -2.78 30.63
CA ARG A 522 -18.53 -3.61 29.62
C ARG A 522 -20.03 -3.33 29.56
N ALA A 523 -20.70 -3.16 30.70
CA ALA A 523 -22.16 -3.00 30.73
C ALA A 523 -22.58 -1.65 30.12
N HIS A 524 -21.84 -0.59 30.42
CA HIS A 524 -22.03 0.73 29.80
C HIS A 524 -21.82 0.66 28.28
N LEU A 525 -20.72 0.04 27.82
CA LEU A 525 -20.44 -0.10 26.39
C LEU A 525 -21.49 -0.96 25.66
N GLU A 526 -21.96 -2.06 26.26
CA GLU A 526 -23.05 -2.89 25.70
C GLU A 526 -24.37 -2.11 25.59
N ALA A 527 -24.72 -1.31 26.59
CA ALA A 527 -25.90 -0.45 26.53
C ALA A 527 -25.79 0.59 25.39
N MET A 528 -24.60 1.15 25.18
CA MET A 528 -24.33 2.07 24.07
C MET A 528 -24.41 1.38 22.71
N GLU A 529 -23.86 0.17 22.56
CA GLU A 529 -23.97 -0.61 21.32
C GLU A 529 -25.44 -0.83 20.96
N GLN A 530 -26.27 -1.22 21.93
CA GLN A 530 -27.70 -1.44 21.73
C GLN A 530 -28.43 -0.14 21.35
N GLN A 531 -28.08 0.98 21.99
CA GLN A 531 -28.63 2.30 21.64
C GLN A 531 -28.28 2.67 20.20
N PHE A 532 -27.03 2.52 19.78
CA PHE A 532 -26.60 2.83 18.42
C PHE A 532 -27.20 1.86 17.40
N ALA A 533 -27.33 0.58 17.74
CA ALA A 533 -28.00 -0.41 16.90
C ALA A 533 -29.48 -0.03 16.67
N ALA A 534 -30.20 0.39 17.72
CA ALA A 534 -31.57 0.88 17.60
C ALA A 534 -31.66 2.15 16.74
N ALA A 535 -30.73 3.10 16.92
CA ALA A 535 -30.67 4.33 16.13
C ALA A 535 -30.39 4.07 14.64
N VAL A 536 -29.50 3.13 14.33
CA VAL A 536 -29.23 2.68 12.95
C VAL A 536 -30.48 2.08 12.32
N GLN A 537 -31.16 1.17 13.02
CA GLN A 537 -32.40 0.56 12.51
C GLN A 537 -33.52 1.58 12.31
N GLN A 538 -33.61 2.57 13.21
CA GLN A 538 -34.57 3.66 13.06
C GLN A 538 -34.26 4.53 11.83
N ALA A 539 -33.00 4.87 11.60
CA ALA A 539 -32.59 5.61 10.40
C ALA A 539 -32.84 4.83 9.10
N VAL A 540 -32.67 3.50 9.10
CA VAL A 540 -33.03 2.64 7.97
C VAL A 540 -34.53 2.71 7.68
N LYS A 541 -35.39 2.59 8.71
CA LYS A 541 -36.84 2.69 8.56
C LYS A 541 -37.28 4.05 8.01
N GLU A 542 -36.69 5.13 8.52
CA GLU A 542 -36.97 6.49 8.05
C GLU A 542 -36.51 6.69 6.60
N ALA A 543 -35.33 6.19 6.23
CA ALA A 543 -34.86 6.24 4.84
C ALA A 543 -35.80 5.48 3.90
N HIS A 544 -36.21 4.25 4.25
CA HIS A 544 -37.15 3.47 3.45
C HIS A 544 -38.51 4.15 3.34
N ALA A 545 -39.03 4.73 4.42
CA ALA A 545 -40.28 5.49 4.41
C ALA A 545 -40.19 6.75 3.54
N SER A 546 -39.05 7.44 3.54
CA SER A 546 -38.84 8.65 2.75
C SER A 546 -38.80 8.39 1.23
N VAL A 547 -38.37 7.19 0.82
CA VAL A 547 -38.27 6.78 -0.60
C VAL A 547 -39.48 5.96 -1.06
N GLY A 548 -40.11 5.21 -0.14
CA GLY A 548 -41.29 4.39 -0.41
C GLY A 548 -40.99 2.91 -0.71
N HIS A 549 -39.73 2.48 -0.65
CA HIS A 549 -39.34 1.07 -0.74
C HIS A 549 -38.01 0.80 -0.01
N GLU A 550 -37.69 -0.49 0.15
CA GLU A 550 -36.46 -0.93 0.79
C GLU A 550 -35.27 -0.86 -0.19
N PHE A 551 -34.11 -0.49 0.36
CA PHE A 551 -32.79 -0.56 -0.30
C PHE A 551 -31.68 -0.64 0.75
N ASN A 552 -30.47 -1.02 0.34
CA ASN A 552 -29.33 -1.13 1.24
C ASN A 552 -28.57 0.21 1.34
N LEU A 553 -28.74 0.89 2.49
CA LEU A 553 -28.05 2.15 2.82
C LEU A 553 -26.52 2.01 2.88
N GLY A 554 -26.01 0.80 3.11
CA GLY A 554 -24.58 0.49 3.10
C GLY A 554 -23.99 0.30 1.70
N SER A 555 -24.81 0.23 0.65
CA SER A 555 -24.37 0.05 -0.74
C SER A 555 -24.28 1.38 -1.48
N PRO A 556 -23.07 1.91 -1.77
CA PRO A 556 -22.93 3.18 -2.49
C PRO A 556 -23.59 3.17 -3.87
N LYS A 557 -23.71 1.99 -4.52
CA LYS A 557 -24.35 1.86 -5.83
C LYS A 557 -25.87 2.04 -5.74
N GLN A 558 -26.52 1.36 -4.80
CA GLN A 558 -27.97 1.51 -4.61
C GLN A 558 -28.31 2.92 -4.14
N LEU A 559 -27.48 3.49 -3.25
CA LEU A 559 -27.65 4.87 -2.79
C LEU A 559 -27.55 5.89 -3.93
N GLN A 560 -26.62 5.69 -4.88
CA GLN A 560 -26.49 6.54 -6.06
C GLN A 560 -27.68 6.42 -7.01
N GLU A 561 -28.23 5.22 -7.20
CA GLU A 561 -29.44 5.00 -8.00
C GLU A 561 -30.62 5.77 -7.39
N VAL A 562 -30.86 5.60 -6.08
CA VAL A 562 -31.92 6.29 -5.35
C VAL A 562 -31.73 7.81 -5.41
N PHE A 563 -30.54 8.32 -5.09
CA PHE A 563 -30.30 9.77 -5.09
C PHE A 563 -30.40 10.42 -6.47
N PHE A 564 -29.73 9.86 -7.47
CA PHE A 564 -29.49 10.57 -8.72
C PHE A 564 -30.35 10.10 -9.89
N ALA A 565 -30.88 8.87 -9.84
CA ALA A 565 -31.78 8.36 -10.88
C ALA A 565 -33.25 8.47 -10.46
N GLU A 566 -33.60 8.00 -9.26
CA GLU A 566 -35.00 7.96 -8.80
C GLU A 566 -35.47 9.32 -8.27
N LEU A 567 -34.74 9.88 -7.28
CA LEU A 567 -35.07 11.16 -6.67
C LEU A 567 -34.55 12.36 -7.46
N ASN A 568 -33.69 12.12 -8.45
CA ASN A 568 -33.10 13.13 -9.34
C ASN A 568 -32.48 14.33 -8.59
N LEU A 569 -31.77 14.05 -7.49
CA LEU A 569 -31.08 15.06 -6.69
C LEU A 569 -29.87 15.67 -7.45
N PRO A 570 -29.40 16.88 -7.05
CA PRO A 570 -28.23 17.52 -7.64
C PRO A 570 -27.00 16.62 -7.59
N LYS A 571 -26.30 16.47 -8.72
CA LYS A 571 -25.11 15.60 -8.80
C LYS A 571 -23.95 16.17 -8.00
N THR A 572 -23.33 15.35 -7.16
CA THR A 572 -22.13 15.70 -6.38
C THR A 572 -20.87 15.57 -7.25
N LYS A 573 -19.69 15.68 -6.63
CA LYS A 573 -18.41 15.50 -7.33
C LYS A 573 -18.36 14.12 -8.02
N LYS A 574 -18.09 14.13 -9.32
CA LYS A 574 -17.99 12.92 -10.13
C LYS A 574 -16.81 12.04 -9.68
N THR A 575 -17.04 10.74 -9.59
CA THR A 575 -16.05 9.69 -9.32
C THR A 575 -16.03 8.70 -10.48
N LYS A 576 -15.06 7.77 -10.51
CA LYS A 576 -14.92 6.76 -11.59
C LYS A 576 -16.19 5.92 -11.79
N THR A 577 -16.90 5.65 -10.68
CA THR A 577 -18.06 4.76 -10.65
C THR A 577 -19.40 5.50 -10.54
N GLY A 578 -19.41 6.84 -10.57
CA GLY A 578 -20.61 7.66 -10.53
C GLY A 578 -20.38 9.00 -9.83
N TYR A 579 -21.03 9.20 -8.68
CA TYR A 579 -20.92 10.43 -7.90
C TYR A 579 -20.61 10.10 -6.43
N THR A 580 -19.80 10.93 -5.78
CA THR A 580 -19.43 10.69 -4.38
C THR A 580 -20.65 10.79 -3.46
N THR A 581 -20.67 9.93 -2.45
CA THR A 581 -21.67 9.98 -1.38
C THR A 581 -20.98 10.11 -0.03
N ASP A 582 -19.75 10.64 0.03
CA ASP A 582 -19.02 10.88 1.29
C ASP A 582 -19.74 11.91 2.20
N ALA A 583 -19.21 12.13 3.41
CA ALA A 583 -19.87 13.00 4.39
C ALA A 583 -20.02 14.44 3.89
N ASP A 584 -19.00 15.01 3.23
CA ASP A 584 -19.04 16.37 2.70
C ASP A 584 -20.05 16.49 1.55
N ALA A 585 -20.10 15.48 0.68
CA ALA A 585 -21.05 15.40 -0.42
C ALA A 585 -22.50 15.26 0.08
N LEU A 586 -22.73 14.46 1.12
CA LEU A 586 -24.05 14.32 1.75
C LEU A 586 -24.47 15.60 2.46
N ALA A 587 -23.55 16.28 3.16
CA ALA A 587 -23.81 17.57 3.80
C ALA A 587 -24.12 18.66 2.77
N TRP A 588 -23.36 18.70 1.68
CA TRP A 588 -23.66 19.58 0.56
C TRP A 588 -25.03 19.26 -0.06
N LEU A 589 -25.32 17.98 -0.34
CA LEU A 589 -26.62 17.55 -0.86
C LEU A 589 -27.77 17.99 0.05
N ALA A 590 -27.64 17.78 1.36
CA ALA A 590 -28.63 18.20 2.34
C ALA A 590 -28.91 19.71 2.30
N ALA A 591 -27.91 20.53 1.97
CA ALA A 591 -28.07 21.98 1.81
C ALA A 591 -28.68 22.38 0.44
N GLN A 592 -28.68 21.47 -0.53
CA GLN A 592 -29.18 21.71 -1.90
C GLN A 592 -30.57 21.11 -2.17
N THR A 593 -31.15 20.37 -1.22
CA THR A 593 -32.44 19.70 -1.40
C THR A 593 -33.30 19.80 -0.15
N GLU A 594 -34.63 19.76 -0.33
CA GLU A 594 -35.59 19.64 0.76
C GLU A 594 -35.85 18.18 1.17
N HIS A 595 -35.35 17.21 0.39
CA HIS A 595 -35.53 15.80 0.70
C HIS A 595 -34.70 15.41 1.93
N GLU A 596 -35.30 14.71 2.89
CA GLU A 596 -34.67 14.36 4.16
C GLU A 596 -33.59 13.26 4.07
N LEU A 597 -33.49 12.54 2.95
CA LEU A 597 -32.67 11.33 2.84
C LEU A 597 -31.16 11.60 3.05
N PRO A 598 -30.54 12.66 2.48
CA PRO A 598 -29.14 12.99 2.78
C PRO A 598 -28.87 13.22 4.27
N VAL A 599 -29.78 13.87 4.99
CA VAL A 599 -29.67 14.11 6.44
C VAL A 599 -29.78 12.80 7.21
N ILE A 600 -30.77 11.96 6.86
CA ILE A 600 -30.93 10.62 7.44
C ILE A 600 -29.67 9.77 7.20
N MET A 601 -29.05 9.86 6.02
CA MET A 601 -27.85 9.13 5.65
C MET A 601 -26.61 9.58 6.44
N LEU A 602 -26.44 10.88 6.69
CA LEU A 602 -25.38 11.39 7.56
C LEU A 602 -25.49 10.78 8.96
N ARG A 603 -26.69 10.86 9.55
CA ARG A 603 -26.98 10.28 10.88
C ARG A 603 -26.79 8.76 10.89
N HIS A 604 -27.29 8.04 9.89
CA HIS A 604 -27.10 6.58 9.79
C HIS A 604 -25.63 6.19 9.78
N ARG A 605 -24.79 6.86 8.96
CA ARG A 605 -23.37 6.54 8.86
C ARG A 605 -22.59 6.87 10.13
N GLU A 606 -22.92 7.99 10.77
CA GLU A 606 -22.33 8.34 12.06
C GLU A 606 -22.66 7.29 13.13
N GLN A 607 -23.94 6.94 13.29
CA GLN A 607 -24.39 5.94 14.26
C GLN A 607 -23.82 4.55 13.97
N ALA A 608 -23.75 4.14 12.70
CA ALA A 608 -23.15 2.88 12.29
C ALA A 608 -21.64 2.83 12.59
N ARG A 609 -20.91 3.94 12.39
CA ARG A 609 -19.49 4.06 12.73
C ARG A 609 -19.28 4.00 14.25
N LEU A 610 -20.09 4.72 15.03
CA LEU A 610 -20.02 4.69 16.50
C LEU A 610 -20.30 3.27 17.02
N ARG A 611 -21.35 2.61 16.50
CA ARG A 611 -21.66 1.20 16.81
C ARG A 611 -20.48 0.28 16.53
N SER A 612 -19.91 0.34 15.33
CA SER A 612 -18.75 -0.50 14.96
C SER A 612 -17.55 -0.23 15.86
N THR A 613 -17.37 1.01 16.31
CA THR A 613 -16.28 1.38 17.23
C THR A 613 -16.51 0.73 18.60
N VAL A 614 -17.70 0.86 19.18
CA VAL A 614 -18.06 0.27 20.48
C VAL A 614 -18.03 -1.26 20.43
N GLU A 615 -18.56 -1.87 19.37
CA GLU A 615 -18.50 -3.32 19.15
C GLU A 615 -17.04 -3.83 19.12
N GLY A 616 -16.16 -3.08 18.45
CA GLY A 616 -14.73 -3.35 18.46
C GLY A 616 -14.13 -3.30 19.87
N LEU A 617 -14.46 -2.27 20.65
CA LEU A 617 -14.00 -2.14 22.04
C LEU A 617 -14.47 -3.33 22.90
N ILE A 618 -15.76 -3.67 22.86
CA ILE A 618 -16.35 -4.77 23.66
C ILE A 618 -15.65 -6.11 23.38
N LYS A 619 -15.31 -6.38 22.11
CA LYS A 619 -14.60 -7.61 21.69
C LYS A 619 -13.16 -7.68 22.20
N THR A 620 -12.55 -6.53 22.49
CA THR A 620 -11.16 -6.43 22.97
C THR A 620 -11.02 -6.33 24.48
N ILE A 621 -12.13 -6.30 25.24
CA ILE A 621 -12.09 -6.37 26.70
C ILE A 621 -11.69 -7.80 27.09
N ALA A 622 -10.52 -7.94 27.68
CA ALA A 622 -9.91 -9.18 28.15
C ALA A 622 -10.59 -9.71 29.42
N ALA A 623 -10.12 -10.87 29.89
CA ALA A 623 -10.69 -11.57 31.04
C ALA A 623 -10.51 -10.82 32.37
N ASP A 624 -9.48 -9.97 32.46
CA ASP A 624 -9.20 -9.09 33.60
C ASP A 624 -10.06 -7.80 33.58
N GLY A 625 -10.96 -7.66 32.60
CA GLY A 625 -11.82 -6.49 32.43
C GLY A 625 -11.11 -5.27 31.83
N ARG A 626 -9.93 -5.47 31.22
CA ARG A 626 -9.13 -4.39 30.61
C ARG A 626 -9.01 -4.54 29.10
N ILE A 627 -8.71 -3.42 28.43
CA ILE A 627 -8.39 -3.37 27.01
C ILE A 627 -6.87 -3.17 26.88
N HIS A 628 -6.22 -4.11 26.19
CA HIS A 628 -4.77 -4.13 25.96
C HIS A 628 -4.49 -3.80 24.49
N THR A 629 -4.52 -2.51 24.14
CA THR A 629 -4.13 -2.06 22.80
C THR A 629 -2.66 -2.37 22.52
N THR A 630 -2.29 -2.44 21.24
CA THR A 630 -0.88 -2.49 20.81
C THR A 630 -0.48 -1.13 20.25
N PHE A 631 0.53 -0.50 20.83
CA PHE A 631 1.13 0.70 20.28
C PHE A 631 2.10 0.33 19.15
N SER A 632 2.34 1.19 18.17
CA SER A 632 3.40 0.95 17.18
C SER A 632 4.21 2.22 16.95
N GLN A 633 5.54 2.06 16.99
CA GLN A 633 6.51 3.13 16.77
C GLN A 633 6.86 3.32 15.29
N THR A 634 6.53 2.35 14.42
CA THR A 634 7.07 2.26 13.06
C THR A 634 6.04 2.53 11.95
N VAL A 635 4.84 3.04 12.28
CA VAL A 635 3.77 3.28 11.29
C VAL A 635 3.82 4.70 10.72
N ALA A 636 3.77 5.72 11.56
CA ALA A 636 3.72 7.11 11.10
C ALA A 636 5.13 7.58 10.72
N ALA A 637 5.34 8.06 9.50
CA ALA A 637 6.65 8.59 9.08
C ALA A 637 7.10 9.86 9.85
N THR A 638 6.22 10.44 10.68
CA THR A 638 6.52 11.58 11.56
C THR A 638 7.00 11.17 12.94
N GLY A 639 7.08 9.88 13.29
CA GLY A 639 7.53 9.43 14.62
C GLY A 639 6.42 9.28 15.66
N ARG A 640 5.17 9.64 15.33
CA ARG A 640 4.01 9.43 16.20
C ARG A 640 3.77 7.94 16.45
N LEU A 641 3.34 7.63 17.67
CA LEU A 641 2.78 6.32 17.97
C LEU A 641 1.45 6.16 17.24
N SER A 642 1.15 4.93 16.83
CA SER A 642 -0.21 4.50 16.44
C SER A 642 -0.70 3.45 17.42
N SER A 643 -2.00 3.20 17.47
CA SER A 643 -2.61 2.16 18.30
C SER A 643 -3.46 1.22 17.43
N THR A 644 -3.37 -0.08 17.68
CA THR A 644 -4.15 -1.14 17.01
C THR A 644 -4.72 -2.11 18.04
N ASP A 645 -5.76 -2.85 17.65
CA ASP A 645 -6.37 -3.93 18.42
C ASP A 645 -6.72 -3.59 19.89
N PRO A 646 -7.55 -2.56 20.15
CA PRO A 646 -8.22 -1.67 19.21
C PRO A 646 -7.45 -0.35 19.00
N ASN A 647 -7.80 0.43 17.97
CA ASN A 647 -7.22 1.76 17.77
C ASN A 647 -7.88 2.81 18.68
N LEU A 648 -7.25 3.07 19.82
CA LEU A 648 -7.74 4.01 20.83
C LEU A 648 -7.53 5.49 20.46
N GLN A 649 -6.73 5.79 19.43
CA GLN A 649 -6.56 7.16 18.93
C GLN A 649 -7.78 7.65 18.15
N ASN A 650 -8.64 6.74 17.69
CA ASN A 650 -9.83 7.08 16.92
C ASN A 650 -11.09 7.23 17.77
N VAL A 651 -11.00 7.14 19.10
CA VAL A 651 -12.14 7.31 20.00
C VAL A 651 -12.62 8.78 19.93
N PRO A 652 -13.84 9.05 19.46
CA PRO A 652 -14.31 10.43 19.27
C PRO A 652 -14.43 11.18 20.60
N VAL A 653 -14.05 12.46 20.62
CA VAL A 653 -14.12 13.33 21.82
C VAL A 653 -15.05 14.54 21.66
N ARG A 654 -15.34 14.96 20.43
CA ARG A 654 -16.04 16.23 20.18
C ARG A 654 -17.56 16.14 20.30
N THR A 655 -18.14 14.96 20.09
CA THR A 655 -19.59 14.70 20.14
C THR A 655 -20.01 14.17 21.50
N ASP A 656 -21.28 14.35 21.89
CA ASP A 656 -21.82 13.81 23.14
C ASP A 656 -21.74 12.27 23.18
N GLU A 657 -21.97 11.63 22.04
CA GLU A 657 -21.81 10.18 21.87
C GLU A 657 -20.36 9.76 22.03
N GLY A 658 -19.41 10.52 21.49
CA GLY A 658 -17.98 10.27 21.66
C GLY A 658 -17.56 10.35 23.13
N ARG A 659 -17.96 11.43 23.81
CA ARG A 659 -17.78 11.59 25.26
C ARG A 659 -18.43 10.46 26.05
N ALA A 660 -19.58 9.97 25.62
CA ALA A 660 -20.23 8.81 26.22
C ALA A 660 -19.43 7.52 26.05
N ILE A 661 -18.77 7.31 24.90
CA ILE A 661 -17.85 6.16 24.71
C ILE A 661 -16.65 6.30 25.64
N ARG A 662 -16.08 7.51 25.77
CA ARG A 662 -14.96 7.78 26.69
C ARG A 662 -15.30 7.47 28.16
N ARG A 663 -16.53 7.72 28.60
CA ARG A 663 -17.01 7.29 29.94
C ARG A 663 -16.98 5.77 30.18
N GLY A 664 -16.92 4.98 29.10
CA GLY A 664 -16.74 3.53 29.20
C GLY A 664 -15.33 3.09 29.60
N PHE A 665 -14.34 3.99 29.58
CA PHE A 665 -12.99 3.74 30.07
C PHE A 665 -12.86 4.29 31.47
N VAL A 666 -12.70 3.40 32.45
CA VAL A 666 -12.83 3.72 33.88
C VAL A 666 -11.53 3.43 34.63
N VAL A 667 -11.40 4.00 35.83
CA VAL A 667 -10.36 3.57 36.77
C VAL A 667 -10.59 2.11 37.15
N GLY A 668 -9.53 1.30 37.12
CA GLY A 668 -9.58 -0.09 37.50
C GLY A 668 -9.49 -0.33 39.00
N GLU A 669 -9.82 -1.54 39.40
CA GLU A 669 -9.85 -1.95 40.81
C GLU A 669 -8.47 -1.74 41.48
N GLY A 670 -8.49 -1.21 42.71
CA GLY A 670 -7.29 -0.91 43.50
C GLY A 670 -6.69 0.48 43.27
N PHE A 671 -7.20 1.25 42.30
CA PHE A 671 -6.79 2.61 42.01
C PHE A 671 -7.87 3.64 42.39
N GLU A 672 -7.47 4.89 42.59
CA GLU A 672 -8.34 5.97 43.08
C GLU A 672 -9.05 6.71 41.96
N SER A 673 -8.32 7.06 40.89
CA SER A 673 -8.83 7.83 39.76
C SER A 673 -7.94 7.71 38.53
N LEU A 674 -8.44 8.16 37.38
CA LEU A 674 -7.64 8.44 36.19
C LEU A 674 -7.14 9.89 36.22
N MET A 675 -5.95 10.11 35.69
CA MET A 675 -5.39 11.43 35.39
C MET A 675 -5.08 11.52 33.90
N THR A 676 -5.56 12.58 33.24
CA THR A 676 -5.09 12.96 31.91
C THR A 676 -4.12 14.12 32.02
N ALA A 677 -3.10 14.13 31.17
CA ALA A 677 -2.22 15.27 31.01
C ALA A 677 -1.98 15.51 29.52
N ASP A 678 -2.41 16.67 29.04
CA ASP A 678 -2.38 17.05 27.62
C ASP A 678 -1.50 18.28 27.40
N TYR A 679 -0.72 18.27 26.34
CA TYR A 679 0.06 19.46 25.99
C TYR A 679 -0.80 20.54 25.35
N SER A 680 -0.80 21.72 25.98
CA SER A 680 -1.49 22.88 25.43
C SER A 680 -0.77 23.41 24.17
N GLN A 681 -1.33 23.06 23.00
CA GLN A 681 -0.94 23.57 21.68
C GLN A 681 0.54 23.34 21.32
N ILE A 682 1.06 22.13 21.61
CA ILE A 682 2.47 21.77 21.41
C ILE A 682 3.00 22.09 20.00
N GLU A 683 2.23 21.79 18.96
CA GLU A 683 2.66 22.03 17.57
C GLU A 683 2.89 23.53 17.28
N LEU A 684 2.07 24.42 17.85
CA LEU A 684 2.23 25.87 17.66
C LEU A 684 3.40 26.41 18.48
N ARG A 685 3.68 25.83 19.66
CA ARG A 685 4.87 26.18 20.46
C ARG A 685 6.16 25.74 19.75
N VAL A 686 6.16 24.55 19.14
CA VAL A 686 7.24 24.09 18.28
C VAL A 686 7.41 25.01 17.07
N MET A 687 6.33 25.41 16.41
CA MET A 687 6.40 26.37 15.30
C MET A 687 7.00 27.71 15.73
N ALA A 688 6.59 28.26 16.88
CA ALA A 688 7.17 29.48 17.43
C ALA A 688 8.68 29.34 17.71
N HIS A 689 9.09 28.20 18.25
CA HIS A 689 10.51 27.92 18.50
C HIS A 689 11.33 27.82 17.21
N LEU A 690 10.88 27.03 16.23
CA LEU A 690 11.60 26.79 14.97
C LEU A 690 11.63 28.02 14.06
N SER A 691 10.59 28.85 14.11
CA SER A 691 10.51 30.10 13.36
C SER A 691 11.23 31.28 14.01
N GLU A 692 11.53 31.19 15.30
CA GLU A 692 12.09 32.28 16.10
C GLU A 692 11.27 33.58 15.99
N ASP A 693 9.96 33.45 15.78
CA ASP A 693 9.08 34.61 15.62
C ASP A 693 8.79 35.26 16.99
N GLU A 694 9.35 36.45 17.21
CA GLU A 694 9.25 37.17 18.49
C GLU A 694 7.79 37.47 18.87
N GLY A 695 6.92 37.80 17.91
CA GLY A 695 5.52 38.10 18.19
C GLY A 695 4.74 36.86 18.66
N LEU A 696 5.01 35.71 18.05
CA LEU A 696 4.39 34.44 18.47
C LEU A 696 4.96 33.94 19.80
N ILE A 697 6.27 34.10 20.04
CA ILE A 697 6.92 33.78 21.32
C ILE A 697 6.36 34.67 22.44
N GLU A 698 6.24 35.99 22.20
CA GLU A 698 5.65 36.92 23.15
C GLU A 698 4.20 36.52 23.48
N ALA A 699 3.40 36.16 22.47
CA ALA A 699 2.03 35.70 22.69
C ALA A 699 1.96 34.49 23.63
N PHE A 700 2.85 33.51 23.49
CA PHE A 700 2.93 32.35 24.40
C PHE A 700 3.44 32.69 25.80
N THR A 701 4.38 33.62 25.93
CA THR A 701 4.98 34.00 27.22
C THR A 701 4.15 35.01 28.01
N SER A 702 3.19 35.68 27.36
CA SER A 702 2.30 36.66 28.00
C SER A 702 1.33 36.06 29.03
N GLY A 703 1.08 34.74 28.98
CA GLY A 703 0.09 34.05 29.82
C GLY A 703 -1.36 34.22 29.36
N GLU A 704 -1.60 34.91 28.24
CA GLU A 704 -2.93 35.12 27.67
C GLU A 704 -3.28 34.07 26.59
N ASP A 705 -4.57 33.97 26.23
CA ASP A 705 -5.00 33.05 25.17
C ASP A 705 -4.30 33.40 23.83
N LEU A 706 -3.55 32.43 23.31
CA LEU A 706 -2.77 32.56 22.08
C LEU A 706 -3.61 33.09 20.93
N HIS A 707 -4.74 32.44 20.64
CA HIS A 707 -5.53 32.75 19.46
C HIS A 707 -6.22 34.11 19.57
N THR A 708 -6.59 34.54 20.78
CA THR A 708 -7.14 35.87 21.04
C THR A 708 -6.07 36.94 20.84
N THR A 709 -4.85 36.70 21.33
CA THR A 709 -3.72 37.63 21.15
C THR A 709 -3.36 37.77 19.68
N VAL A 710 -3.21 36.65 18.97
CA VAL A 710 -2.93 36.63 17.53
C VAL A 710 -4.07 37.28 16.74
N ALA A 711 -5.33 37.04 17.09
CA ALA A 711 -6.47 37.68 16.44
C ALA A 711 -6.49 39.20 16.63
N SER A 712 -6.22 39.69 17.83
CA SER A 712 -6.10 41.13 18.12
C SER A 712 -5.06 41.79 17.22
N GLN A 713 -3.89 41.17 17.06
CA GLN A 713 -2.81 41.71 16.23
C GLN A 713 -3.10 41.66 14.71
N VAL A 714 -3.76 40.59 14.24
CA VAL A 714 -4.09 40.41 12.82
C VAL A 714 -5.28 41.29 12.40
N PHE A 715 -6.34 41.36 13.21
CA PHE A 715 -7.51 42.19 12.90
C PHE A 715 -7.34 43.66 13.31
N GLY A 716 -6.30 44.00 14.07
CA GLY A 716 -6.03 45.36 14.52
C GLY A 716 -7.08 45.88 15.52
N VAL A 717 -7.62 44.98 16.34
CA VAL A 717 -8.64 45.29 17.37
C VAL A 717 -8.07 45.04 18.76
N GLU A 718 -8.62 45.72 19.77
CA GLU A 718 -8.30 45.43 21.17
C GLU A 718 -8.67 43.97 21.52
N ARG A 719 -7.91 43.34 22.44
CA ARG A 719 -8.13 41.92 22.81
C ARG A 719 -9.55 41.65 23.31
N SER A 720 -10.14 42.59 24.04
CA SER A 720 -11.52 42.51 24.53
C SER A 720 -12.59 42.63 23.43
N ALA A 721 -12.20 43.08 22.23
CA ALA A 721 -13.07 43.20 21.07
C ALA A 721 -12.93 42.00 20.10
N VAL A 722 -12.08 41.02 20.41
CA VAL A 722 -11.97 39.78 19.64
C VAL A 722 -13.19 38.90 19.92
N ASP A 723 -14.01 38.68 18.89
CA ASP A 723 -15.15 37.78 18.99
C ASP A 723 -14.77 36.30 18.72
N ALA A 724 -15.74 35.40 18.92
CA ALA A 724 -15.55 33.97 18.74
C ALA A 724 -15.25 33.58 17.27
N GLU A 725 -15.74 34.34 16.29
CA GLU A 725 -15.51 34.07 14.87
C GLU A 725 -14.08 34.44 14.47
N MET A 726 -13.60 35.61 14.89
CA MET A 726 -12.21 36.05 14.71
C MET A 726 -11.24 35.03 15.31
N ARG A 727 -11.49 34.60 16.56
CA ARG A 727 -10.69 33.59 17.22
C ARG A 727 -10.71 32.25 16.45
N ARG A 728 -11.87 31.82 15.96
CA ARG A 728 -12.01 30.59 15.15
C ARG A 728 -11.23 30.68 13.84
N LYS A 729 -11.30 31.80 13.12
CA LYS A 729 -10.56 32.04 11.87
C LYS A 729 -9.06 31.93 12.08
N ILE A 730 -8.55 32.57 13.14
CA ILE A 730 -7.12 32.57 13.47
C ILE A 730 -6.64 31.22 13.97
N LYS A 731 -7.45 30.51 14.77
CA LYS A 731 -7.14 29.14 15.17
C LYS A 731 -6.99 28.24 13.94
N ALA A 732 -7.98 28.22 13.04
CA ALA A 732 -7.93 27.41 11.82
C ALA A 732 -6.73 27.77 10.95
N MET A 733 -6.41 29.06 10.80
CA MET A 733 -5.23 29.50 10.06
C MET A 733 -3.92 29.05 10.70
N SER A 734 -3.74 29.25 12.01
CA SER A 734 -2.47 28.94 12.69
C SER A 734 -2.11 27.46 12.56
N TYR A 735 -3.10 26.58 12.75
CA TYR A 735 -2.93 25.15 12.50
C TYR A 735 -2.76 24.85 11.00
N GLY A 736 -3.56 25.47 10.13
CA GLY A 736 -3.45 25.30 8.68
C GLY A 736 -2.03 25.63 8.16
N LEU A 737 -1.43 26.70 8.65
CA LEU A 737 -0.07 27.13 8.28
C LEU A 737 0.99 26.12 8.72
N ALA A 738 0.90 25.57 9.93
CA ALA A 738 1.77 24.48 10.39
C ALA A 738 1.70 23.24 9.47
N TYR A 739 0.59 23.06 8.75
CA TYR A 739 0.36 21.98 7.80
C TYR A 739 0.56 22.35 6.32
N GLY A 740 1.07 23.55 6.04
CA GLY A 740 1.28 24.01 4.66
C GLY A 740 -0.02 24.24 3.87
N LEU A 741 -1.09 24.62 4.55
CA LEU A 741 -2.38 24.91 3.92
C LEU A 741 -2.26 26.14 3.00
N SER A 742 -2.77 26.02 1.77
CA SER A 742 -2.82 27.13 0.82
C SER A 742 -4.00 28.07 1.11
N ALA A 743 -3.98 29.27 0.55
CA ALA A 743 -5.11 30.21 0.66
C ALA A 743 -6.44 29.60 0.18
N PHE A 744 -6.40 28.77 -0.87
CA PHE A 744 -7.58 28.04 -1.34
C PHE A 744 -8.05 26.98 -0.32
N GLY A 745 -7.13 26.22 0.28
CA GLY A 745 -7.48 25.26 1.32
C GLY A 745 -8.08 25.93 2.55
N LEU A 746 -7.52 27.08 2.95
CA LEU A 746 -8.03 27.89 4.05
C LEU A 746 -9.42 28.45 3.74
N SER A 747 -9.66 28.89 2.50
CA SER A 747 -10.97 29.43 2.09
C SER A 747 -12.08 28.38 2.20
N GLN A 748 -11.78 27.12 1.84
CA GLN A 748 -12.70 25.99 2.02
C GLN A 748 -12.98 25.71 3.49
N GLN A 749 -11.95 25.70 4.34
CA GLN A 749 -12.10 25.41 5.78
C GLN A 749 -12.88 26.49 6.53
N LEU A 750 -12.71 27.76 6.12
CA LEU A 750 -13.39 28.89 6.74
C LEU A 750 -14.73 29.22 6.09
N ASN A 751 -15.04 28.63 4.94
CA ASN A 751 -16.18 28.95 4.10
C ASN A 751 -16.22 30.45 3.72
N ILE A 752 -15.07 30.96 3.25
CA ILE A 752 -14.89 32.35 2.79
C ILE A 752 -14.33 32.38 1.35
N ASP A 753 -14.32 33.55 0.73
CA ASP A 753 -13.72 33.73 -0.60
C ASP A 753 -12.19 33.53 -0.56
N ALA A 754 -11.62 33.02 -1.64
CA ALA A 754 -10.18 32.78 -1.73
C ALA A 754 -9.34 34.07 -1.64
N GLY A 755 -9.87 35.21 -2.12
CA GLY A 755 -9.24 36.51 -1.98
C GLY A 755 -9.20 36.99 -0.53
N GLU A 756 -10.30 36.78 0.22
CA GLU A 756 -10.35 37.08 1.66
C GLU A 756 -9.37 36.21 2.46
N ALA A 757 -9.34 34.91 2.18
CA ALA A 757 -8.39 33.99 2.82
C ALA A 757 -6.92 34.39 2.56
N ARG A 758 -6.61 34.82 1.33
CA ARG A 758 -5.26 35.31 0.98
C ARG A 758 -4.91 36.60 1.73
N ALA A 759 -5.80 37.58 1.77
CA ALA A 759 -5.57 38.82 2.51
C ALA A 759 -5.35 38.58 4.01
N LEU A 760 -6.07 37.60 4.59
CA LEU A 760 -5.91 37.23 5.98
C LEU A 760 -4.54 36.55 6.23
N MET A 761 -4.08 35.68 5.33
CA MET A 761 -2.73 35.08 5.39
C MET A 761 -1.63 36.12 5.22
N ASP A 762 -1.79 37.06 4.29
CA ASP A 762 -0.80 38.12 4.05
C ASP A 762 -0.66 39.01 5.31
N THR A 763 -1.77 39.44 5.90
CA THR A 763 -1.77 40.18 7.17
C THR A 763 -1.13 39.39 8.31
N TYR A 764 -1.37 38.08 8.38
CA TYR A 764 -0.73 37.22 9.36
C TYR A 764 0.79 37.23 9.18
N PHE A 765 1.31 37.05 7.96
CA PHE A 765 2.75 37.06 7.69
C PHE A 765 3.41 38.43 7.81
N GLU A 766 2.65 39.52 7.68
CA GLU A 766 3.15 40.87 7.98
C GLU A 766 3.40 41.05 9.49
N ARG A 767 2.58 40.42 10.34
CA ARG A 767 2.75 40.44 11.80
C ARG A 767 3.75 39.41 12.29
N PHE A 768 3.70 38.19 11.75
CA PHE A 768 4.49 37.02 12.14
C PHE A 768 5.45 36.62 11.00
N GLY A 769 6.39 37.52 10.69
CA GLY A 769 7.32 37.37 9.57
C GLY A 769 8.30 36.20 9.73
N GLY A 770 8.64 35.82 10.97
CA GLY A 770 9.52 34.68 11.24
C GLY A 770 8.91 33.36 10.77
N VAL A 771 7.58 33.22 10.93
CA VAL A 771 6.85 32.03 10.44
C VAL A 771 6.96 31.92 8.92
N ARG A 772 6.73 33.00 8.18
CA ARG A 772 6.86 33.01 6.71
C ARG A 772 8.25 32.58 6.26
N ASP A 773 9.27 33.16 6.89
CA ASP A 773 10.66 32.94 6.50
C ASP A 773 11.12 31.51 6.85
N TYR A 774 10.64 30.96 7.96
CA TYR A 774 10.83 29.55 8.33
C TYR A 774 10.19 28.59 7.33
N LEU A 775 8.90 28.78 7.00
CA LEU A 775 8.19 27.89 6.06
C LEU A 775 8.90 27.86 4.68
N ARG A 776 9.48 28.99 4.24
CA ARG A 776 10.29 29.00 3.01
C ARG A 776 11.61 28.25 3.20
N ARG A 777 12.35 28.59 4.27
CA ARG A 777 13.68 28.03 4.56
C ARG A 777 13.66 26.51 4.69
N VAL A 778 12.68 25.95 5.40
CA VAL A 778 12.63 24.50 5.64
C VAL A 778 12.40 23.70 4.35
N VAL A 779 11.63 24.24 3.39
CA VAL A 779 11.44 23.62 2.07
C VAL A 779 12.69 23.74 1.21
N ASP A 780 13.35 24.91 1.24
CA ASP A 780 14.59 25.14 0.49
C ASP A 780 15.72 24.22 0.99
N GLU A 781 15.88 24.10 2.30
CA GLU A 781 16.82 23.17 2.94
C GLU A 781 16.50 21.71 2.58
N ALA A 782 15.22 21.31 2.67
CA ALA A 782 14.80 19.94 2.36
C ALA A 782 15.00 19.56 0.89
N ARG A 783 14.86 20.51 -0.05
CA ARG A 783 15.17 20.30 -1.47
C ARG A 783 16.66 20.03 -1.70
N ALA A 784 17.52 20.71 -0.94
CA ALA A 784 18.97 20.58 -1.05
C ALA A 784 19.49 19.28 -0.41
N THR A 785 18.95 18.89 0.74
CA THR A 785 19.40 17.69 1.48
C THR A 785 18.64 16.42 1.11
N GLY A 786 17.44 16.55 0.53
CA GLY A 786 16.54 15.43 0.22
C GLY A 786 15.69 14.95 1.41
N TYR A 787 15.77 15.62 2.57
CA TYR A 787 15.00 15.26 3.77
C TYR A 787 14.73 16.47 4.69
N THR A 788 13.74 16.32 5.56
CA THR A 788 13.53 17.22 6.71
C THR A 788 13.92 16.53 8.01
N ALA A 789 14.32 17.28 9.04
CA ALA A 789 14.69 16.74 10.35
C ALA A 789 13.90 17.39 11.50
N THR A 790 13.66 16.65 12.59
CA THR A 790 13.14 17.18 13.86
C THR A 790 14.25 17.80 14.70
N MET A 791 13.91 18.43 15.83
CA MET A 791 14.90 18.96 16.78
C MET A 791 15.84 17.90 17.35
N LEU A 792 15.39 16.65 17.47
CA LEU A 792 16.21 15.53 17.93
C LEU A 792 16.88 14.77 16.78
N GLY A 793 16.81 15.29 15.54
CA GLY A 793 17.53 14.73 14.39
C GLY A 793 16.77 13.68 13.59
N ARG A 794 15.50 13.40 13.90
CA ARG A 794 14.71 12.38 13.17
C ARG A 794 14.48 12.83 11.74
N ARG A 795 14.96 12.05 10.76
CA ARG A 795 14.86 12.40 9.33
C ARG A 795 13.62 11.83 8.67
N ARG A 796 13.03 12.61 7.75
CA ARG A 796 12.02 12.15 6.79
C ARG A 796 12.47 12.48 5.38
N TYR A 797 12.78 11.44 4.60
CA TYR A 797 13.21 11.58 3.21
C TYR A 797 12.03 11.88 2.28
N LEU A 798 12.21 12.86 1.39
CA LEU A 798 11.16 13.39 0.52
C LEU A 798 11.70 13.57 -0.92
N PRO A 799 11.93 12.47 -1.66
CA PRO A 799 12.54 12.53 -2.99
C PRO A 799 11.71 13.31 -4.01
N ASP A 800 10.39 13.40 -3.80
CA ASP A 800 9.47 14.10 -4.70
C ASP A 800 9.56 15.64 -4.60
N LEU A 801 10.37 16.21 -3.68
CA LEU A 801 10.59 17.67 -3.56
C LEU A 801 11.20 18.30 -4.82
N ASN A 802 11.93 17.52 -5.61
CA ASN A 802 12.53 17.94 -6.88
C ASN A 802 11.77 17.37 -8.10
N SER A 803 10.55 16.87 -7.91
CA SER A 803 9.74 16.33 -9.02
C SER A 803 9.28 17.44 -9.97
N ASP A 804 9.37 17.18 -11.27
CA ASP A 804 8.80 18.06 -12.31
C ASP A 804 7.27 18.12 -12.22
N ASN A 805 6.64 17.10 -11.63
CA ASN A 805 5.20 17.13 -11.41
C ASN A 805 4.81 18.07 -10.27
N ARG A 806 4.02 19.10 -10.62
CA ARG A 806 3.56 20.12 -9.68
C ARG A 806 2.80 19.53 -8.48
N GLN A 807 1.87 18.59 -8.69
CA GLN A 807 1.05 18.05 -7.59
C GLN A 807 1.89 17.24 -6.59
N ARG A 808 2.84 16.42 -7.09
CA ARG A 808 3.75 15.67 -6.22
C ARG A 808 4.71 16.57 -5.48
N ARG A 809 5.27 17.55 -6.16
CA ARG A 809 6.14 18.55 -5.54
C ARG A 809 5.38 19.33 -4.46
N GLU A 810 4.19 19.84 -4.74
CA GLU A 810 3.35 20.54 -3.75
C GLU A 810 2.92 19.63 -2.58
N ALA A 811 2.71 18.33 -2.82
CA ALA A 811 2.45 17.36 -1.75
C ALA A 811 3.69 17.12 -0.88
N ALA A 812 4.86 16.95 -1.50
CA ALA A 812 6.13 16.80 -0.81
C ALA A 812 6.51 18.06 -0.02
N GLU A 813 6.26 19.25 -0.56
CA GLU A 813 6.44 20.53 0.13
C GLU A 813 5.56 20.61 1.38
N ARG A 814 4.27 20.27 1.28
CA ARG A 814 3.40 20.21 2.46
C ARG A 814 3.88 19.20 3.50
N MET A 815 4.38 18.06 3.07
CA MET A 815 4.99 17.07 3.96
C MET A 815 6.27 17.59 4.62
N ALA A 816 7.08 18.37 3.89
CA ALA A 816 8.30 19.00 4.41
C ALA A 816 7.99 20.07 5.46
N LEU A 817 6.90 20.82 5.29
CA LEU A 817 6.44 21.80 6.29
C LEU A 817 5.94 21.12 7.57
N ASN A 818 5.10 20.10 7.43
CA ASN A 818 4.49 19.40 8.56
C ASN A 818 5.52 18.60 9.37
N ALA A 819 6.40 17.84 8.70
CA ALA A 819 7.18 16.78 9.36
C ALA A 819 8.06 17.27 10.52
N PRO A 820 8.80 18.39 10.42
CA PRO A 820 9.57 18.92 11.54
C PRO A 820 8.72 19.31 12.75
N ILE A 821 7.55 19.92 12.52
CA ILE A 821 6.67 20.38 13.59
C ILE A 821 6.03 19.17 14.28
N GLN A 822 5.35 18.32 13.49
CA GLN A 822 4.63 17.17 14.01
C GLN A 822 5.56 16.13 14.61
N GLY A 823 6.72 15.91 13.99
CA GLY A 823 7.71 14.95 14.46
C GLY A 823 8.44 15.42 15.70
N THR A 824 8.76 16.71 15.81
CA THR A 824 9.30 17.26 17.06
C THR A 824 8.29 17.13 18.19
N ALA A 825 7.00 17.41 17.95
CA ALA A 825 5.97 17.18 18.97
C ALA A 825 5.89 15.71 19.40
N ALA A 826 5.99 14.77 18.47
CA ALA A 826 6.03 13.34 18.78
C ALA A 826 7.26 12.95 19.62
N ASP A 827 8.43 13.48 19.26
CA ASP A 827 9.68 13.26 19.99
C ASP A 827 9.57 13.81 21.43
N ILE A 828 9.01 15.01 21.61
CA ILE A 828 8.78 15.62 22.92
C ILE A 828 7.87 14.75 23.78
N VAL A 829 6.77 14.23 23.23
CA VAL A 829 5.86 13.36 23.98
C VAL A 829 6.57 12.08 24.42
N LYS A 830 7.38 11.44 23.56
CA LYS A 830 8.16 10.26 23.94
C LYS A 830 9.13 10.58 25.08
N VAL A 831 9.90 11.67 24.97
CA VAL A 831 10.83 12.10 26.03
C VAL A 831 10.08 12.37 27.34
N ALA A 832 8.92 13.02 27.28
CA ALA A 832 8.08 13.29 28.44
C ALA A 832 7.58 12.01 29.09
N MET A 833 7.12 11.04 28.30
CA MET A 833 6.70 9.73 28.81
C MET A 833 7.82 9.02 29.56
N LEU A 834 9.03 9.02 29.00
CA LEU A 834 10.22 8.43 29.61
C LEU A 834 10.61 9.14 30.91
N ASN A 835 10.58 10.47 30.93
CA ASN A 835 10.88 11.27 32.12
C ASN A 835 9.85 11.04 33.23
N VAL A 836 8.56 11.05 32.91
CA VAL A 836 7.47 10.76 33.85
C VAL A 836 7.62 9.33 34.39
N GLY A 837 7.78 8.34 33.51
CA GLY A 837 7.95 6.93 33.92
C GLY A 837 9.12 6.75 34.89
N ARG A 838 10.30 7.30 34.55
CA ARG A 838 11.48 7.28 35.42
C ARG A 838 11.21 7.96 36.76
N ALA A 839 10.62 9.16 36.76
CA ALA A 839 10.37 9.93 37.98
C ALA A 839 9.35 9.25 38.91
N LEU A 840 8.35 8.55 38.37
CA LEU A 840 7.42 7.73 39.16
C LEU A 840 8.14 6.56 39.83
N THR A 841 9.00 5.86 39.09
CA THR A 841 9.80 4.75 39.63
C THR A 841 10.79 5.22 40.71
N GLU A 842 11.53 6.31 40.47
CA GLU A 842 12.47 6.89 41.44
C GLU A 842 11.78 7.40 42.71
N ALA A 843 10.53 7.86 42.59
CA ALA A 843 9.71 8.28 43.72
C ALA A 843 9.06 7.09 44.47
N GLY A 844 9.19 5.85 43.97
CA GLY A 844 8.60 4.66 44.57
C GLY A 844 7.06 4.65 44.54
N LEU A 845 6.46 5.28 43.53
CA LEU A 845 5.02 5.40 43.36
C LEU A 845 4.44 4.17 42.64
N ASN A 846 3.23 3.78 43.00
CA ASN A 846 2.51 2.65 42.39
C ASN A 846 1.60 3.09 41.23
N THR A 847 1.39 4.40 41.07
CA THR A 847 0.72 5.00 39.91
C THR A 847 1.40 4.59 38.61
N ARG A 848 0.60 4.30 37.58
CA ARG A 848 1.09 3.78 36.30
C ARG A 848 0.51 4.48 35.09
N MET A 849 1.31 4.58 34.05
CA MET A 849 0.87 5.08 32.74
C MET A 849 0.12 3.98 31.99
N LEU A 850 -1.00 4.35 31.36
CA LEU A 850 -1.89 3.45 30.64
C LEU A 850 -1.86 3.70 29.13
N LEU A 851 -2.09 4.95 28.71
CA LEU A 851 -2.31 5.31 27.31
C LEU A 851 -1.48 6.52 26.89
N GLN A 852 -1.18 6.56 25.61
CA GLN A 852 -0.71 7.73 24.89
C GLN A 852 -1.64 7.96 23.69
N VAL A 853 -2.29 9.12 23.63
CA VAL A 853 -3.23 9.47 22.56
C VAL A 853 -2.95 10.88 22.08
N HIS A 854 -2.43 10.99 20.86
CA HIS A 854 -2.00 12.26 20.27
C HIS A 854 -0.88 12.96 21.06
N ASP A 855 -1.22 13.93 21.90
CA ASP A 855 -0.35 14.70 22.79
C ASP A 855 -0.76 14.56 24.27
N GLU A 856 -1.73 13.69 24.54
CA GLU A 856 -2.24 13.33 25.87
C GLU A 856 -1.61 12.03 26.37
N ILE A 857 -1.25 12.01 27.66
CA ILE A 857 -0.95 10.78 28.41
C ILE A 857 -2.03 10.53 29.47
N VAL A 858 -2.36 9.26 29.69
CA VAL A 858 -3.36 8.84 30.68
C VAL A 858 -2.68 7.96 31.74
N LEU A 859 -2.90 8.27 33.01
CA LEU A 859 -2.40 7.54 34.16
C LEU A 859 -3.53 7.01 35.04
N GLU A 860 -3.27 5.90 35.72
CA GLU A 860 -4.12 5.33 36.77
C GLU A 860 -3.47 5.62 38.12
N LEU A 861 -4.10 6.47 38.94
CA LEU A 861 -3.53 6.97 40.18
C LEU A 861 -3.75 5.99 41.33
N ALA A 862 -2.67 5.59 42.00
CA ALA A 862 -2.79 4.80 43.21
C ALA A 862 -3.28 5.66 44.40
N PRO A 863 -3.96 5.06 45.38
CA PRO A 863 -4.55 5.81 46.49
C PRO A 863 -3.55 6.68 47.25
N GLY A 864 -3.85 7.98 47.37
CA GLY A 864 -3.03 8.93 48.13
C GLY A 864 -1.77 9.44 47.40
N GLU A 865 -1.54 9.08 46.14
CA GLU A 865 -0.38 9.54 45.36
C GLU A 865 -0.67 10.77 44.48
N ARG A 866 -1.94 11.19 44.37
CA ARG A 866 -2.41 12.22 43.42
C ARG A 866 -1.56 13.49 43.38
N GLU A 867 -1.39 14.18 44.51
CA GLU A 867 -0.71 15.48 44.54
C GLU A 867 0.75 15.35 44.07
N ARG A 868 1.41 14.27 44.47
CA ARG A 868 2.80 14.00 44.11
C ARG A 868 2.95 13.64 42.63
N VAL A 869 2.02 12.84 42.11
CA VAL A 869 1.98 12.48 40.68
C VAL A 869 1.72 13.72 39.84
N GLU A 870 0.76 14.58 40.21
CA GLU A 870 0.46 15.80 39.47
C GLU A 870 1.69 16.73 39.39
N GLU A 871 2.41 16.89 40.49
CA GLU A 871 3.68 17.66 40.53
C GLU A 871 4.72 17.08 39.55
N ILE A 872 4.92 15.75 39.58
CA ILE A 872 5.86 15.05 38.70
C ILE A 872 5.44 15.22 37.24
N VAL A 873 4.18 14.92 36.91
CA VAL A 873 3.67 14.97 35.53
C VAL A 873 3.83 16.37 34.95
N ARG A 874 3.41 17.42 35.69
CA ARG A 874 3.58 18.81 35.23
C ARG A 874 5.05 19.17 35.02
N ARG A 875 5.92 18.81 35.97
CA ARG A 875 7.36 19.13 35.90
C ARG A 875 8.05 18.43 34.74
N GLU A 876 7.87 17.12 34.61
CA GLU A 876 8.59 16.30 33.63
C GLU A 876 8.09 16.51 32.21
N MET A 877 6.79 16.75 32.03
CA MET A 877 6.23 17.11 30.71
C MET A 877 6.64 18.53 30.30
N ALA A 878 6.46 19.54 31.17
CA ALA A 878 6.87 20.91 30.83
C ALA A 878 8.40 21.03 30.62
N GLY A 879 9.18 20.18 31.30
CA GLY A 879 10.64 20.11 31.23
C GLY A 879 11.19 19.12 30.20
N ALA A 880 10.35 18.49 29.36
CA ALA A 880 10.80 17.44 28.44
C ALA A 880 11.87 17.94 27.45
N VAL A 881 11.72 19.17 26.96
CA VAL A 881 12.72 19.88 26.14
C VAL A 881 12.69 21.37 26.46
N SER A 882 13.78 22.08 26.16
CA SER A 882 13.83 23.54 26.30
C SER A 882 13.40 24.22 24.99
N LEU A 883 12.19 24.81 24.99
CA LEU A 883 11.68 25.64 23.89
C LEU A 883 11.66 27.12 24.30
N ARG A 884 11.79 28.01 23.31
CA ARG A 884 11.65 29.47 23.52
C ARG A 884 10.21 29.86 23.89
N ALA A 885 9.22 29.16 23.33
CA ALA A 885 7.85 29.16 23.80
C ALA A 885 7.69 27.99 24.79
N PRO A 886 7.64 28.22 26.12
CA PRO A 886 7.65 27.16 27.13
C PRO A 886 6.52 26.16 26.91
N LEU A 887 6.73 24.88 27.19
CA LEU A 887 5.67 23.87 27.16
C LEU A 887 4.71 24.08 28.34
N ASP A 888 3.43 23.84 28.11
CA ASP A 888 2.39 23.95 29.13
C ASP A 888 1.46 22.73 29.06
N VAL A 889 0.95 22.31 30.22
CA VAL A 889 0.27 21.02 30.40
C VAL A 889 -1.01 21.21 31.20
N SER A 890 -2.12 20.80 30.59
CA SER A 890 -3.43 20.75 31.24
C SER A 890 -3.62 19.38 31.87
N VAL A 891 -3.97 19.36 33.16
CA VAL A 891 -4.20 18.11 33.91
C VAL A 891 -5.65 18.06 34.37
N GLY A 892 -6.30 16.92 34.14
CA GLY A 892 -7.63 16.61 34.66
C GLY A 892 -7.62 15.29 35.43
N VAL A 893 -8.51 15.16 36.41
CA VAL A 893 -8.64 13.96 37.26
C VAL A 893 -10.11 13.58 37.38
N GLY A 894 -10.42 12.31 37.16
CA GLY A 894 -11.79 11.80 37.14
C GLY A 894 -11.88 10.30 37.36
N ALA A 895 -13.09 9.79 37.52
CA ALA A 895 -13.33 8.35 37.68
C ALA A 895 -13.27 7.59 36.34
N ASP A 896 -13.41 8.31 35.24
CA ASP A 896 -13.42 7.81 33.87
C ASP A 896 -12.67 8.78 32.95
N TRP A 897 -12.34 8.33 31.75
CA TRP A 897 -11.49 9.09 30.84
C TRP A 897 -12.14 10.41 30.39
N GLU A 898 -13.47 10.48 30.32
CA GLU A 898 -14.18 11.71 30.00
C GLU A 898 -14.20 12.69 31.17
N SER A 899 -14.48 12.23 32.39
CA SER A 899 -14.46 13.11 33.58
C SER A 899 -13.05 13.56 33.95
N ALA A 900 -12.02 12.82 33.54
CA ALA A 900 -10.63 13.21 33.66
C ALA A 900 -10.15 14.13 32.52
N ALA A 901 -10.96 14.37 31.48
CA ALA A 901 -10.61 15.32 30.42
C ALA A 901 -10.62 16.76 30.98
N HIS A 902 -9.64 17.56 30.56
CA HIS A 902 -9.36 18.90 31.06
C HIS A 902 -10.28 20.00 30.49
#